data_AF-A0A8S1IZU8-F1
#
_entry.id   AF-A0A8S1IZU8-F1
#
_cell.length_a   1.000
_cell.length_b   1.000
_cell.length_c   1.000
_cell.angle_alpha   90.00
_cell.angle_beta   90.00
_cell.angle_gamma   90.00
#
_symmetry.space_group_name_H-M   'P 1'
#
loop_
_entity.id
_entity.type
_entity.pdbx_description
1 polymer ?
#
loop_
_entity_poly.entity_id
_entity_poly.type
_entity_poly.pdbx_seq_one_letter_code
_entity_poly.pdbx_strand_id
1 'polypeptide(L)'
;MSRLLYVSDFLSEFGTKLKLRPMHFTQLQDALNGADKLGAANNTTSGGASLAMVYEKLLQRILDNLEQEGLGDRQERRMCCINGPGTWPEVLRRFTLRCADGPESAVSESTAAAAACLASMSLDELKPVQHLELLEFLCDEALNTSEIRNSMQERLDKIADISREMRTTAGEDKRKLRELMDAQRQEKKRKRDHEAAEEAAKEEQVSDPENKRAKACAEDSDSREPCFELPEDIREYNGDPNDRKARTAFRQQLQAEKNRLAIERQRWEAKRDESRKAKEEEQKKTARQQAKAEAALVKERAKAEEALAKKQVAYEKLLDKYTIRRTPLGLDRHHRKYWWDFGGCKPVLYAEDCSCQWASYSTVEEVKKLMESLDTRGVREVELHRALEKTLPRMACAMRKALCNQNKVSSNVEQLPGRQQPARAARKTAAAVHSSSSAATVTKSSAQEQVEAAAVSASIQALMDMANLATACKVRSPGSSWKTWRRQLEAISSAGPHETEAKIELRSCALELETALIAGTGEETCYEPVENEGKKEDMIDDQKDCDHHWFSAIGSILAAGGGVGDIRGNGSDPKGASLWSSAWRQTRLVEEYLEPDRNNVVPAWCMWRSARERKSWHLDVSSATTVSHVAYCILALSEVAAPALQELKLGKNS
;
A
#
# COMPACT_ATOMS: atom_id res chain seq x y z
N MET A 1 -15.51 10.93 1.11
CA MET A 1 -14.19 10.76 1.77
C MET A 1 -13.84 9.27 1.93
N SER A 2 -14.72 8.45 2.52
CA SER A 2 -14.49 7.00 2.67
C SER A 2 -14.09 6.29 1.36
N ARG A 3 -14.87 6.44 0.28
CA ARG A 3 -14.54 5.87 -1.06
C ARG A 3 -13.19 6.33 -1.60
N LEU A 4 -12.92 7.63 -1.50
CA LEU A 4 -11.63 8.20 -1.94
C LEU A 4 -10.46 7.58 -1.17
N LEU A 5 -10.61 7.40 0.15
CA LEU A 5 -9.60 6.73 0.96
C LEU A 5 -9.42 5.27 0.55
N TYR A 6 -10.52 4.53 0.36
CA TYR A 6 -10.49 3.15 -0.10
C TYR A 6 -9.72 2.98 -1.42
N VAL A 7 -10.14 3.71 -2.47
CA VAL A 7 -9.48 3.66 -3.79
C VAL A 7 -8.02 4.09 -3.69
N SER A 8 -7.70 5.13 -2.91
CA SER A 8 -6.31 5.55 -2.72
C SER A 8 -5.45 4.51 -1.99
N ASP A 9 -6.02 3.82 -1.01
CA ASP A 9 -5.34 2.77 -0.26
C ASP A 9 -5.04 1.59 -1.18
N PHE A 10 -6.05 1.13 -1.92
CA PHE A 10 -5.92 0.07 -2.92
C PHE A 10 -4.84 0.39 -3.95
N LEU A 11 -4.88 1.57 -4.59
CA LEU A 11 -3.89 1.96 -5.59
C LEU A 11 -2.49 2.12 -5.00
N SER A 12 -2.38 2.54 -3.74
CA SER A 12 -1.08 2.66 -3.06
C SER A 12 -0.49 1.28 -2.70
N GLU A 13 -1.31 0.31 -2.33
CA GLU A 13 -0.86 -1.02 -1.87
C GLU A 13 -0.67 -2.02 -3.02
N PHE A 14 -1.57 -2.02 -3.99
CA PHE A 14 -1.62 -2.99 -5.09
C PHE A 14 -1.19 -2.42 -6.44
N GLY A 15 -1.01 -1.10 -6.55
CA GLY A 15 -0.62 -0.45 -7.81
C GLY A 15 0.60 -1.11 -8.44
N THR A 16 1.68 -1.33 -7.68
CA THR A 16 2.90 -1.98 -8.21
C THR A 16 2.66 -3.40 -8.74
N LYS A 17 1.75 -4.17 -8.12
CA LYS A 17 1.42 -5.54 -8.55
C LYS A 17 0.62 -5.52 -9.84
N LEU A 18 -0.29 -4.56 -9.97
CA LEU A 18 -1.10 -4.32 -11.17
C LEU A 18 -0.33 -3.58 -12.28
N LYS A 19 1.00 -3.39 -12.12
CA LYS A 19 1.86 -2.61 -13.03
C LYS A 19 1.41 -1.15 -13.20
N LEU A 20 0.73 -0.63 -12.19
CA LEU A 20 0.33 0.76 -12.04
C LEU A 20 1.35 1.50 -11.17
N ARG A 21 1.53 2.80 -11.45
CA ARG A 21 2.26 3.67 -10.52
C ARG A 21 1.39 3.83 -9.27
N PRO A 22 1.93 3.60 -8.06
CA PRO A 22 1.18 3.84 -6.82
C PRO A 22 0.71 5.29 -6.76
N MET A 23 -0.59 5.47 -6.54
CA MET A 23 -1.23 6.78 -6.42
C MET A 23 -1.70 6.97 -4.98
N HIS A 24 -1.24 8.04 -4.34
CA HIS A 24 -1.63 8.37 -2.96
C HIS A 24 -2.86 9.29 -2.93
N PHE A 25 -3.52 9.39 -1.79
CA PHE A 25 -4.76 10.17 -1.61
C PHE A 25 -4.70 11.58 -2.23
N THR A 26 -3.64 12.36 -2.00
CA THR A 26 -3.54 13.73 -2.53
C THR A 26 -3.44 13.74 -4.06
N GLN A 27 -2.67 12.80 -4.63
CA GLN A 27 -2.52 12.69 -6.08
C GLN A 27 -3.84 12.29 -6.76
N LEU A 28 -4.58 11.37 -6.13
CA LEU A 28 -5.91 10.97 -6.62
C LEU A 28 -6.92 12.11 -6.49
N GLN A 29 -6.90 12.84 -5.38
CA GLN A 29 -7.76 14.00 -5.18
C GLN A 29 -7.47 15.12 -6.19
N ASP A 30 -6.20 15.39 -6.46
CA ASP A 30 -5.77 16.39 -7.46
C ASP A 30 -6.17 15.95 -8.87
N ALA A 31 -6.01 14.67 -9.21
CA ALA A 31 -6.43 14.10 -10.48
C ALA A 31 -7.96 14.20 -10.68
N LEU A 32 -8.75 13.89 -9.65
CA LEU A 32 -10.22 13.97 -9.70
C LEU A 32 -10.74 15.41 -9.77
N ASN A 33 -10.04 16.36 -9.15
CA ASN A 33 -10.41 17.78 -9.21
C ASN A 33 -9.97 18.45 -10.53
N GLY A 34 -9.36 17.70 -11.46
CA GLY A 34 -8.92 18.22 -12.75
C GLY A 34 -7.68 19.12 -12.64
N ALA A 35 -6.82 18.96 -11.63
CA ALA A 35 -5.60 19.74 -11.49
C ALA A 35 -4.56 19.48 -12.61
N ASP A 36 -4.75 18.45 -13.45
CA ASP A 36 -4.06 18.32 -14.75
C ASP A 36 -4.39 19.45 -15.74
N LYS A 37 -5.44 20.27 -15.49
CA LYS A 37 -5.85 21.40 -16.34
C LYS A 37 -5.05 22.70 -16.10
N LEU A 38 -4.26 22.77 -15.03
CA LEU A 38 -3.36 23.89 -14.74
C LEU A 38 -1.92 23.39 -14.79
N GLY A 39 -1.27 23.63 -15.93
CA GLY A 39 0.06 23.13 -16.25
C GLY A 39 1.05 23.16 -15.08
N ALA A 40 1.45 21.97 -14.63
CA ALA A 40 2.78 21.76 -14.09
C ALA A 40 3.76 21.88 -15.25
N ALA A 41 4.08 23.12 -15.61
CA ALA A 41 5.25 23.46 -16.41
C ALA A 41 6.49 23.06 -15.62
N ASN A 42 6.85 21.78 -15.68
CA ASN A 42 8.20 21.29 -15.47
C ASN A 42 8.33 19.98 -16.23
N ASN A 43 8.94 20.09 -17.41
CA ASN A 43 9.61 19.04 -18.16
C ASN A 43 10.71 18.40 -17.30
N THR A 44 10.30 17.63 -16.30
CA THR A 44 11.10 16.59 -15.67
C THR A 44 10.33 15.30 -15.84
N THR A 45 10.62 14.59 -16.93
CA THR A 45 10.59 13.13 -17.13
C THR A 45 10.04 12.30 -15.94
N SER A 46 8.77 12.45 -15.57
CA SER A 46 8.17 11.75 -14.43
C SER A 46 6.67 11.58 -14.61
N GLY A 47 6.29 10.59 -15.43
CA GLY A 47 4.91 10.23 -15.73
C GLY A 47 4.04 10.02 -14.49
N GLY A 48 3.26 11.03 -14.11
CA GLY A 48 2.09 10.84 -13.28
C GLY A 48 1.15 9.90 -14.03
N ALA A 49 0.60 8.88 -13.36
CA ALA A 49 -0.43 8.07 -13.97
C ALA A 49 -1.66 8.97 -14.14
N SER A 50 -2.02 9.29 -15.38
CA SER A 50 -3.29 9.97 -15.63
C SER A 50 -4.42 9.08 -15.14
N LEU A 51 -5.52 9.69 -14.72
CA LEU A 51 -6.70 8.94 -14.27
C LEU A 51 -7.15 7.91 -15.34
N ALA A 52 -7.04 8.28 -16.62
CA ALA A 52 -7.32 7.40 -17.76
C ALA A 52 -6.42 6.13 -17.78
N MET A 53 -5.12 6.25 -17.48
CA MET A 53 -4.23 5.09 -17.39
C MET A 53 -4.62 4.15 -16.25
N VAL A 54 -5.12 4.70 -15.13
CA VAL A 54 -5.59 3.89 -14.00
C VAL A 54 -6.77 3.03 -14.43
N TYR A 55 -7.80 3.64 -15.06
CA TYR A 55 -8.95 2.89 -15.58
C TYR A 55 -8.54 1.81 -16.58
N GLU A 56 -7.77 2.19 -17.61
CA GLU A 56 -7.37 1.28 -18.69
C GLU A 56 -6.64 0.05 -18.14
N LYS A 57 -5.68 0.25 -17.22
CA LYS A 57 -4.87 -0.86 -16.69
C LYS A 57 -5.61 -1.71 -15.67
N LEU A 58 -6.47 -1.12 -14.82
CA LEU A 58 -7.33 -1.90 -13.94
C LEU A 58 -8.25 -2.80 -14.75
N LEU A 59 -8.94 -2.23 -15.73
CA LEU A 59 -9.84 -2.97 -16.62
C LEU A 59 -9.11 -4.06 -17.40
N GLN A 60 -7.95 -3.76 -17.97
CA GLN A 60 -7.14 -4.77 -18.67
C GLN A 60 -6.78 -5.94 -17.75
N ARG A 61 -6.38 -5.68 -16.50
CA ARG A 61 -5.98 -6.74 -15.56
C ARG A 61 -7.17 -7.63 -15.17
N ILE A 62 -8.34 -7.04 -15.00
CA ILE A 62 -9.57 -7.78 -14.71
C ILE A 62 -9.92 -8.69 -15.89
N LEU A 63 -9.93 -8.16 -17.11
CA LEU A 63 -10.24 -8.92 -18.32
C LEU A 63 -9.20 -10.02 -18.60
N ASP A 64 -7.90 -9.70 -18.47
CA ASP A 64 -6.79 -10.67 -18.59
C ASP A 64 -7.00 -11.84 -17.60
N ASN A 65 -7.43 -11.55 -16.36
CA ASN A 65 -7.64 -12.56 -15.33
C ASN A 65 -8.84 -13.46 -15.65
N LEU A 66 -9.95 -12.89 -16.11
CA LEU A 66 -11.14 -13.66 -16.51
C LEU A 66 -10.81 -14.62 -17.67
N GLU A 67 -10.00 -14.16 -18.63
CA GLU A 67 -9.54 -15.01 -19.73
C GLU A 67 -8.61 -16.13 -19.25
N GLN A 68 -7.62 -15.82 -18.40
CA GLN A 68 -6.66 -16.80 -17.88
C GLN A 68 -7.30 -17.86 -16.98
N GLU A 69 -8.27 -17.47 -16.14
CA GLU A 69 -8.99 -18.41 -15.28
C GLU A 69 -10.07 -19.21 -16.04
N GLY A 70 -10.32 -18.88 -17.31
CA GLY A 70 -11.37 -19.52 -18.13
C GLY A 70 -12.79 -19.23 -17.64
N LEU A 71 -12.93 -18.23 -16.76
CA LEU A 71 -14.22 -17.72 -16.27
C LEU A 71 -14.84 -16.74 -17.26
N GLY A 72 -14.03 -16.24 -18.20
CA GLY A 72 -14.41 -15.26 -19.20
C GLY A 72 -15.42 -15.78 -20.23
N ASP A 73 -16.59 -15.16 -20.27
CA ASP A 73 -17.55 -15.39 -21.34
C ASP A 73 -17.02 -14.86 -22.68
N ARG A 74 -17.70 -15.19 -23.79
CA ARG A 74 -17.27 -14.78 -25.13
C ARG A 74 -17.14 -13.26 -25.26
N GLN A 75 -18.05 -12.49 -24.66
CA GLN A 75 -18.01 -11.03 -24.77
C GLN A 75 -16.86 -10.46 -23.92
N GLU A 76 -16.51 -11.04 -22.78
CA GLU A 76 -15.36 -10.60 -21.96
C GLU A 76 -14.03 -10.86 -22.67
N ARG A 77 -13.92 -11.98 -23.40
CA ARG A 77 -12.77 -12.25 -24.28
C ARG A 77 -12.66 -11.23 -25.41
N ARG A 78 -13.78 -10.88 -26.05
CA ARG A 78 -13.84 -9.80 -27.05
C ARG A 78 -13.42 -8.47 -26.44
N MET A 79 -13.99 -8.11 -25.29
CA MET A 79 -13.65 -6.90 -24.56
C MET A 79 -12.15 -6.86 -24.24
N CYS A 80 -11.55 -7.99 -23.84
CA CYS A 80 -10.12 -8.11 -23.61
C CYS A 80 -9.30 -7.77 -24.87
N CYS A 81 -9.71 -8.28 -26.04
CA CYS A 81 -9.06 -8.00 -27.32
C CYS A 81 -9.24 -6.56 -27.82
N ILE A 82 -10.40 -5.95 -27.54
CA ILE A 82 -10.75 -4.60 -28.01
C ILE A 82 -10.28 -3.51 -27.03
N ASN A 83 -10.00 -3.86 -25.77
CA ASN A 83 -9.56 -2.92 -24.75
C ASN A 83 -8.19 -2.33 -25.13
N GLY A 84 -8.19 -1.04 -25.44
CA GLY A 84 -7.02 -0.32 -25.91
C GLY A 84 -7.07 1.16 -25.54
N PRO A 85 -5.99 1.90 -25.85
CA PRO A 85 -5.93 3.33 -25.60
C PRO A 85 -7.00 4.02 -26.46
N GLY A 86 -8.07 4.50 -25.81
CA GLY A 86 -9.18 5.17 -26.47
C GLY A 86 -10.52 4.41 -26.44
N THR A 87 -10.51 3.08 -26.35
CA THR A 87 -11.73 2.24 -26.35
C THR A 87 -12.14 1.79 -24.96
N TRP A 88 -11.22 1.82 -24.00
CA TRP A 88 -11.47 1.43 -22.61
C TRP A 88 -12.70 2.12 -21.96
N PRO A 89 -13.09 3.38 -22.26
CA PRO A 89 -14.27 3.98 -21.62
C PRO A 89 -15.57 3.24 -21.99
N GLU A 90 -15.68 2.82 -23.26
CA GLU A 90 -16.82 2.05 -23.72
C GLU A 90 -16.75 0.61 -23.23
N VAL A 91 -15.56 0.00 -23.20
CA VAL A 91 -15.37 -1.33 -22.61
C VAL A 91 -15.76 -1.32 -21.13
N LEU A 92 -15.35 -0.31 -20.37
CA LEU A 92 -15.71 -0.12 -18.97
C LEU A 92 -17.22 -0.02 -18.78
N ARG A 93 -17.88 0.80 -19.62
CA ARG A 93 -19.34 0.94 -19.58
C ARG A 93 -20.02 -0.40 -19.74
N ARG A 94 -19.68 -1.14 -20.79
CA ARG A 94 -20.31 -2.42 -21.12
C ARG A 94 -20.04 -3.49 -20.08
N PHE A 95 -18.78 -3.59 -19.63
CA PHE A 95 -18.40 -4.48 -18.54
C PHE A 95 -19.21 -4.22 -17.27
N THR A 96 -19.32 -2.95 -16.87
CA THR A 96 -20.08 -2.58 -15.65
C THR A 96 -21.57 -2.86 -15.78
N LEU A 97 -22.18 -2.50 -16.92
CA LEU A 97 -23.62 -2.73 -17.16
C LEU A 97 -23.94 -4.22 -17.22
N ARG A 98 -23.07 -5.03 -17.84
CA ARG A 98 -23.21 -6.49 -17.83
C ARG A 98 -23.19 -7.05 -16.42
N CYS A 99 -22.23 -6.64 -15.59
CA CYS A 99 -22.17 -7.07 -14.20
C CYS A 99 -23.42 -6.65 -13.41
N ALA A 100 -24.07 -5.54 -13.80
CA ALA A 100 -25.33 -5.09 -13.20
C ALA A 100 -26.54 -5.96 -13.60
N ASP A 101 -26.55 -6.52 -14.81
CA ASP A 101 -27.64 -7.37 -15.34
C ASP A 101 -27.55 -8.84 -14.88
N GLY A 102 -26.45 -9.24 -14.24
CA GLY A 102 -26.26 -10.61 -13.73
C GLY A 102 -27.23 -11.00 -12.61
N PRO A 103 -27.51 -12.31 -12.43
CA PRO A 103 -28.40 -12.81 -11.37
C PRO A 103 -27.87 -12.53 -9.95
N GLU A 104 -26.56 -12.35 -9.81
CA GLU A 104 -25.86 -11.92 -8.59
C GLU A 104 -25.34 -10.48 -8.76
N SER A 105 -26.22 -9.54 -9.13
CA SER A 105 -25.85 -8.14 -9.37
C SER A 105 -25.13 -7.54 -8.15
N ALA A 106 -23.80 -7.48 -8.24
CA ALA A 106 -22.92 -6.87 -7.23
C ALA A 106 -22.75 -5.36 -7.45
N VAL A 107 -23.29 -4.85 -8.55
CA VAL A 107 -23.10 -3.46 -8.99
C VAL A 107 -24.18 -2.56 -8.37
N SER A 108 -23.76 -1.48 -7.72
CA SER A 108 -24.69 -0.49 -7.19
C SER A 108 -25.42 0.25 -8.32
N GLU A 109 -26.68 0.64 -8.11
CA GLU A 109 -27.44 1.42 -9.10
C GLU A 109 -26.74 2.75 -9.44
N SER A 110 -26.02 3.33 -8.48
CA SER A 110 -25.18 4.53 -8.66
C SER A 110 -24.01 4.26 -9.61
N THR A 111 -23.35 3.12 -9.47
CA THR A 111 -22.25 2.68 -10.35
C THR A 111 -22.76 2.43 -11.77
N ALA A 112 -23.89 1.73 -11.92
CA ALA A 112 -24.52 1.48 -13.22
C ALA A 112 -24.94 2.79 -13.91
N ALA A 113 -25.50 3.75 -13.16
CA ALA A 113 -25.84 5.07 -13.69
C ALA A 113 -24.59 5.86 -14.13
N ALA A 114 -23.50 5.81 -13.35
CA ALA A 114 -22.24 6.43 -13.72
C ALA A 114 -21.64 5.81 -14.99
N ALA A 115 -21.71 4.49 -15.13
CA ALA A 115 -21.30 3.78 -16.35
C ALA A 115 -22.18 4.18 -17.55
N ALA A 116 -23.49 4.26 -17.38
CA ALA A 116 -24.40 4.69 -18.45
C ALA A 116 -24.09 6.10 -18.97
N CYS A 117 -23.63 7.02 -18.11
CA CYS A 117 -23.20 8.35 -18.53
C CYS A 117 -22.03 8.32 -19.54
N LEU A 118 -21.17 7.30 -19.53
CA LEU A 118 -20.06 7.16 -20.50
C LEU A 118 -20.54 6.96 -21.95
N ALA A 119 -21.82 6.60 -22.16
CA ALA A 119 -22.39 6.49 -23.50
C ALA A 119 -22.57 7.86 -24.18
N SER A 120 -22.76 8.93 -23.39
CA SER A 120 -23.11 10.28 -23.86
C SER A 120 -22.14 11.37 -23.43
N MET A 121 -21.34 11.12 -22.40
CA MET A 121 -20.43 12.09 -21.80
C MET A 121 -18.98 11.62 -21.92
N SER A 122 -18.07 12.58 -22.07
CA SER A 122 -16.63 12.32 -22.02
C SER A 122 -16.14 12.11 -20.59
N LEU A 123 -14.94 11.54 -20.42
CA LEU A 123 -14.38 11.25 -19.10
C LEU A 123 -14.25 12.52 -18.23
N ASP A 124 -13.88 13.64 -18.84
CA ASP A 124 -13.66 14.92 -18.17
C ASP A 124 -14.94 15.59 -17.66
N GLU A 125 -16.10 15.18 -18.19
CA GLU A 125 -17.42 15.70 -17.82
C GLU A 125 -18.03 14.94 -16.64
N LEU A 126 -17.46 13.79 -16.27
CA LEU A 126 -17.90 13.02 -15.12
C LEU A 126 -17.57 13.76 -13.83
N LYS A 127 -18.53 13.73 -12.89
CA LYS A 127 -18.33 14.30 -11.57
C LYS A 127 -17.33 13.46 -10.78
N PRO A 128 -16.55 14.06 -9.85
CA PRO A 128 -15.62 13.31 -8.99
C PRO A 128 -16.28 12.13 -8.25
N VAL A 129 -17.55 12.27 -7.86
CA VAL A 129 -18.32 11.19 -7.23
C VAL A 129 -18.50 10.02 -8.19
N GLN A 130 -18.89 10.27 -9.44
CA GLN A 130 -19.11 9.22 -10.44
C GLN A 130 -17.81 8.47 -10.76
N HIS A 131 -16.68 9.19 -10.84
CA HIS A 131 -15.38 8.53 -10.95
C HIS A 131 -15.07 7.62 -9.77
N LEU A 132 -15.38 8.05 -8.54
CA LEU A 132 -15.13 7.22 -7.37
C LEU A 132 -16.00 5.97 -7.34
N GLU A 133 -17.26 6.03 -7.77
CA GLU A 133 -18.14 4.85 -7.88
C GLU A 133 -17.60 3.83 -8.89
N LEU A 134 -17.11 4.30 -10.04
CA LEU A 134 -16.53 3.43 -11.07
C LEU A 134 -15.19 2.84 -10.62
N LEU A 135 -14.34 3.64 -9.98
CA LEU A 135 -13.04 3.15 -9.47
C LEU A 135 -13.21 2.19 -8.30
N GLU A 136 -14.16 2.43 -7.40
CA GLU A 136 -14.49 1.51 -6.29
C GLU A 136 -14.89 0.15 -6.86
N PHE A 137 -15.81 0.13 -7.82
CA PHE A 137 -16.21 -1.09 -8.53
C PHE A 137 -15.02 -1.81 -9.17
N LEU A 138 -14.16 -1.09 -9.90
CA LEU A 138 -12.96 -1.71 -10.49
C LEU A 138 -11.96 -2.20 -9.45
N CYS A 139 -11.83 -1.54 -8.30
CA CYS A 139 -10.98 -2.02 -7.22
C CYS A 139 -11.54 -3.32 -6.63
N ASP A 140 -12.85 -3.40 -6.42
CA ASP A 140 -13.53 -4.59 -5.91
C ASP A 140 -13.39 -5.77 -6.87
N GLU A 141 -13.59 -5.55 -8.18
CA GLU A 141 -13.34 -6.58 -9.18
C GLU A 141 -11.86 -6.96 -9.28
N ALA A 142 -10.95 -5.99 -9.17
CA ALA A 142 -9.52 -6.28 -9.16
C ALA A 142 -9.11 -7.12 -7.94
N LEU A 143 -9.74 -6.94 -6.76
CA LEU A 143 -9.48 -7.78 -5.58
C LEU A 143 -9.82 -9.26 -5.82
N ASN A 144 -10.76 -9.56 -6.71
CA ASN A 144 -11.14 -10.93 -7.07
C ASN A 144 -10.14 -11.60 -8.02
N THR A 145 -9.17 -10.86 -8.57
CA THR A 145 -8.15 -11.42 -9.48
C THR A 145 -7.19 -12.36 -8.76
N SER A 146 -6.73 -13.42 -9.44
CA SER A 146 -5.70 -14.33 -8.94
C SER A 146 -4.41 -13.61 -8.56
N GLU A 147 -4.00 -12.57 -9.33
CA GLU A 147 -2.78 -11.80 -9.05
C GLU A 147 -2.81 -11.17 -7.64
N ILE A 148 -3.93 -10.51 -7.29
CA ILE A 148 -4.06 -9.87 -5.98
C ILE A 148 -4.29 -10.91 -4.89
N ARG A 149 -5.16 -11.92 -5.11
CA ARG A 149 -5.40 -13.01 -4.15
C ARG A 149 -4.10 -13.72 -3.79
N ASN A 150 -3.27 -14.08 -4.78
CA ASN A 150 -1.96 -14.69 -4.56
C ASN A 150 -1.02 -13.74 -3.82
N SER A 151 -1.00 -12.45 -4.15
CA SER A 151 -0.19 -11.48 -3.42
C SER A 151 -0.63 -11.32 -1.97
N MET A 152 -1.92 -11.43 -1.65
CA MET A 152 -2.40 -11.41 -0.27
C MET A 152 -2.02 -12.70 0.45
N GLN A 153 -2.19 -13.86 -0.20
CA GLN A 153 -1.80 -15.15 0.36
C GLN A 153 -0.30 -15.20 0.68
N GLU A 154 0.57 -14.73 -0.23
CA GLU A 154 2.01 -14.62 0.03
C GLU A 154 2.34 -13.75 1.25
N ARG A 155 1.58 -12.68 1.49
CA ARG A 155 1.76 -11.82 2.67
C ARG A 155 1.34 -12.56 3.94
N LEU A 156 0.23 -13.30 3.90
CA LEU A 156 -0.23 -14.14 5.02
C LEU A 156 0.80 -15.24 5.34
N ASP A 157 1.34 -15.90 4.33
CA ASP A 157 2.35 -16.94 4.50
C ASP A 157 3.63 -16.37 5.13
N LYS A 158 4.08 -15.20 4.66
CA LYS A 158 5.23 -14.49 5.27
C LYS A 158 4.97 -14.11 6.73
N ILE A 159 3.76 -13.65 7.07
CA ILE A 159 3.38 -13.39 8.46
C ILE A 159 3.45 -14.68 9.29
N ALA A 160 2.93 -15.79 8.74
CA ALA A 160 2.93 -17.08 9.42
C ALA A 160 4.36 -17.60 9.66
N ASP A 161 5.25 -17.43 8.68
CA ASP A 161 6.66 -17.82 8.78
C ASP A 161 7.41 -16.95 9.79
N ILE A 162 7.25 -15.61 9.75
CA ILE A 162 7.84 -14.71 10.74
C ILE A 162 7.31 -15.04 12.15
N SER A 163 6.02 -15.34 12.29
CA SER A 163 5.43 -15.71 13.58
C SER A 163 5.92 -17.09 14.08
N ARG A 164 6.26 -18.00 13.16
CA ARG A 164 6.89 -19.28 13.49
C ARG A 164 8.33 -19.06 13.95
N GLU A 165 9.09 -18.27 13.22
CA GLU A 165 10.48 -17.91 13.55
C GLU A 165 10.57 -17.16 14.89
N MET A 166 9.66 -16.22 15.14
CA MET A 166 9.57 -15.52 16.42
C MET A 166 9.33 -16.51 17.58
N ARG A 167 8.47 -17.52 17.40
CA ARG A 167 8.22 -18.53 18.44
C ARG A 167 9.41 -19.45 18.68
N THR A 168 10.10 -19.89 17.62
CA THR A 168 11.30 -20.74 17.75
C THR A 168 12.44 -19.98 18.41
N THR A 169 12.74 -18.77 17.92
CA THR A 169 13.83 -17.93 18.46
C THR A 169 13.53 -17.45 19.88
N ALA A 170 12.28 -17.08 20.21
CA ALA A 170 11.91 -16.76 21.58
C ALA A 170 12.05 -17.97 22.52
N GLY A 171 11.76 -19.18 22.04
CA GLY A 171 11.99 -20.42 22.78
C GLY A 171 13.47 -20.65 23.10
N GLU A 172 14.33 -20.48 22.09
CA GLU A 172 15.79 -20.58 22.23
C GLU A 172 16.37 -19.49 23.13
N ASP A 173 15.96 -18.23 22.96
CA ASP A 173 16.47 -17.12 23.76
C ASP A 173 16.01 -17.24 25.22
N LYS A 174 14.77 -17.72 25.49
CA LYS A 174 14.31 -18.05 26.85
C LYS A 174 15.06 -19.25 27.43
N ARG A 175 15.50 -20.20 26.61
CA ARG A 175 16.38 -21.30 27.05
C ARG A 175 17.77 -20.78 27.43
N LYS A 176 18.41 -19.98 26.57
CA LYS A 176 19.70 -19.34 26.85
C LYS A 176 19.68 -18.48 28.11
N LEU A 177 18.61 -17.70 28.31
CA LEU A 177 18.45 -16.89 29.52
C LEU A 177 18.32 -17.75 30.79
N ARG A 178 17.60 -18.89 30.72
CA ARG A 178 17.53 -19.85 31.83
C ARG A 178 18.87 -20.51 32.10
N GLU A 179 19.59 -20.92 31.06
CA GLU A 179 20.94 -21.50 31.19
C GLU A 179 21.91 -20.51 31.85
N LEU A 180 21.87 -19.22 31.51
CA LEU A 180 22.66 -18.18 32.18
C LEU A 180 22.28 -18.03 33.67
N MET A 181 20.98 -18.05 33.99
CA MET A 181 20.50 -17.95 35.38
C MET A 181 20.85 -19.19 36.21
N ASP A 182 20.76 -20.39 35.63
CA ASP A 182 21.09 -21.64 36.30
C ASP A 182 22.60 -21.82 36.45
N ALA A 183 23.40 -21.41 35.46
CA ALA A 183 24.86 -21.35 35.58
C ALA A 183 25.28 -20.40 36.72
N GLN A 184 24.61 -19.25 36.86
CA GLN A 184 24.85 -18.34 37.98
C GLN A 184 24.51 -18.99 39.33
N ARG A 185 23.39 -19.69 39.43
CA ARG A 185 22.99 -20.40 40.66
C ARG A 185 23.97 -21.52 41.01
N GLN A 186 24.42 -22.29 40.02
CA GLN A 186 25.41 -23.33 40.22
C GLN A 186 26.76 -22.76 40.65
N GLU A 187 27.22 -21.66 40.07
CA GLU A 187 28.47 -21.01 40.48
C GLU A 187 28.37 -20.47 41.92
N LYS A 188 27.24 -19.86 42.28
CA LYS A 188 26.97 -19.44 43.67
C LYS A 188 26.92 -20.63 44.63
N LYS A 189 26.36 -21.77 44.20
CA LYS A 189 26.36 -23.00 44.99
C LYS A 189 27.76 -23.59 45.16
N ARG A 190 28.56 -23.68 44.09
CA ARG A 190 29.95 -24.16 44.14
C ARG A 190 30.81 -23.30 45.05
N LYS A 191 30.62 -21.99 45.05
CA LYS A 191 31.31 -21.08 45.98
C LYS A 191 30.94 -21.37 47.44
N ARG A 192 29.65 -21.53 47.75
CA ARG A 192 29.20 -21.89 49.10
C ARG A 192 29.68 -23.27 49.54
N ASP A 193 29.62 -24.26 48.65
CA ASP A 193 30.09 -25.63 48.95
C ASP A 193 31.61 -25.64 49.16
N HIS A 194 32.36 -24.82 48.41
CA HIS A 194 33.80 -24.66 48.58
C HIS A 194 34.16 -23.92 49.89
N GLU A 195 33.46 -22.82 50.20
CA GLU A 195 33.61 -22.09 51.46
C GLU A 195 33.26 -22.99 52.66
N ALA A 196 32.17 -23.76 52.59
CA ALA A 196 31.77 -24.71 53.62
C ALA A 196 32.76 -25.88 53.75
N ALA A 197 33.33 -26.38 52.65
CA ALA A 197 34.37 -27.42 52.70
C ALA A 197 35.70 -26.88 53.28
N GLU A 198 36.05 -25.63 52.99
CA GLU A 198 37.23 -24.97 53.57
C GLU A 198 37.04 -24.72 55.07
N GLU A 199 35.83 -24.34 55.49
CA GLU A 199 35.46 -24.16 56.90
C GLU A 199 35.44 -25.50 57.65
N ALA A 200 34.86 -26.54 57.04
CA ALA A 200 34.90 -27.91 57.58
C ALA A 200 36.33 -28.46 57.68
N ALA A 201 37.20 -28.22 56.68
CA ALA A 201 38.61 -28.64 56.73
C ALA A 201 39.41 -27.88 57.83
N LYS A 202 39.07 -26.62 58.10
CA LYS A 202 39.62 -25.86 59.23
C LYS A 202 39.14 -26.40 60.58
N GLU A 203 37.87 -26.80 60.69
CA GLU A 203 37.34 -27.47 61.89
C GLU A 203 37.94 -28.86 62.09
N GLU A 204 38.13 -29.64 61.02
CA GLU A 204 38.68 -31.00 61.09
C GLU A 204 40.15 -30.99 61.52
N GLN A 205 40.95 -30.02 61.05
CA GLN A 205 42.32 -29.77 61.55
C GLN A 205 42.38 -29.33 63.02
N VAL A 206 41.28 -28.80 63.58
CA VAL A 206 41.14 -28.48 65.02
C VAL A 206 40.63 -29.70 65.82
N SER A 207 40.10 -30.72 65.15
CA SER A 207 39.50 -31.90 65.78
C SER A 207 40.43 -33.11 65.93
N ASP A 208 41.53 -33.19 65.18
CA ASP A 208 42.55 -34.24 65.28
C ASP A 208 43.25 -34.19 66.67
N PRO A 209 43.13 -35.23 67.53
CA PRO A 209 43.63 -35.20 68.90
C PRO A 209 45.17 -35.14 69.02
N GLU A 210 45.93 -35.56 68.01
CA GLU A 210 47.40 -35.36 67.99
C GLU A 210 47.76 -33.90 67.68
N ASN A 211 47.02 -33.26 66.76
CA ASN A 211 47.23 -31.86 66.43
C ASN A 211 46.61 -30.91 67.48
N LYS A 212 45.61 -31.34 68.24
CA LYS A 212 45.08 -30.60 69.40
C LYS A 212 46.12 -30.50 70.51
N ARG A 213 47.01 -31.49 70.68
CA ARG A 213 48.10 -31.44 71.66
C ARG A 213 49.30 -30.62 71.18
N ALA A 214 49.59 -30.63 69.87
CA ALA A 214 50.60 -29.76 69.27
C ALA A 214 50.14 -28.29 69.16
N LYS A 215 48.86 -28.04 68.84
CA LYS A 215 48.27 -26.71 68.64
C LYS A 215 47.82 -26.05 69.94
N ALA A 216 47.34 -26.79 70.94
CA ALA A 216 47.16 -26.26 72.29
C ALA A 216 48.49 -25.92 72.99
N CYS A 217 49.61 -26.49 72.54
CA CYS A 217 50.96 -26.10 73.01
C CYS A 217 51.62 -25.01 72.15
N ALA A 218 51.12 -24.72 70.93
CA ALA A 218 51.72 -23.73 70.03
C ALA A 218 50.89 -22.44 69.85
N GLU A 219 49.56 -22.45 70.04
CA GLU A 219 48.71 -21.25 69.90
C GLU A 219 48.55 -20.43 71.18
N ASP A 220 48.86 -21.00 72.35
CA ASP A 220 48.90 -20.24 73.63
C ASP A 220 50.28 -19.58 73.89
N SER A 221 51.22 -19.71 72.94
CA SER A 221 52.57 -19.13 73.05
C SER A 221 52.68 -17.73 72.43
N ASP A 222 51.90 -17.41 71.40
CA ASP A 222 52.11 -16.20 70.57
C ASP A 222 51.00 -15.14 70.73
N SER A 223 49.97 -15.44 71.55
CA SER A 223 48.86 -14.53 71.88
C SER A 223 48.91 -13.98 73.30
N ARG A 224 49.85 -14.43 74.14
CA ARG A 224 50.03 -13.83 75.47
C ARG A 224 50.61 -12.43 75.29
N GLU A 225 49.88 -11.42 75.74
CA GLU A 225 50.41 -10.06 75.86
C GLU A 225 51.78 -10.14 76.55
N PRO A 226 52.86 -9.59 75.94
CA PRO A 226 54.14 -9.52 76.61
C PRO A 226 53.96 -8.90 78.00
N CYS A 227 54.49 -9.54 79.03
CA CYS A 227 54.38 -9.03 80.39
C CYS A 227 55.12 -7.68 80.47
N PHE A 228 54.37 -6.58 80.52
CA PHE A 228 54.92 -5.22 80.60
C PHE A 228 55.21 -4.78 82.04
N GLU A 229 55.29 -5.73 82.98
CA GLU A 229 55.58 -5.42 84.36
C GLU A 229 57.09 -5.29 84.58
N LEU A 230 57.50 -4.30 85.39
CA LEU A 230 58.89 -4.18 85.80
C LEU A 230 59.31 -5.44 86.58
N PRO A 231 60.50 -6.02 86.31
CA PRO A 231 61.05 -7.13 87.09
C PRO A 231 61.05 -6.80 88.59
N GLU A 232 60.65 -7.77 89.43
CA GLU A 232 60.47 -7.60 90.89
C GLU A 232 61.73 -7.05 91.58
N ASP A 233 62.91 -7.44 91.10
CA ASP A 233 64.23 -7.06 91.62
C ASP A 233 64.58 -5.57 91.42
N ILE A 234 63.82 -4.84 90.60
CA ILE A 234 64.07 -3.44 90.24
C ILE A 234 62.91 -2.54 90.71
N ARG A 235 61.86 -3.08 91.37
CA ARG A 235 60.72 -2.29 91.86
C ARG A 235 61.07 -1.42 93.07
N GLU A 236 61.99 -1.89 93.91
CA GLU A 236 62.35 -1.25 95.17
C GLU A 236 63.88 -1.10 95.30
N TYR A 237 64.33 0.09 95.67
CA TYR A 237 65.76 0.35 95.89
C TYR A 237 66.19 -0.24 97.24
N ASN A 238 66.83 -1.41 97.22
CA ASN A 238 67.33 -2.11 98.42
C ASN A 238 68.76 -1.70 98.85
N GLY A 239 69.25 -0.53 98.42
CA GLY A 239 70.59 -0.03 98.74
C GLY A 239 70.64 0.98 99.90
N ASP A 240 71.84 1.35 100.32
CA ASP A 240 72.06 2.34 101.39
C ASP A 240 71.39 3.70 101.06
N PRO A 241 70.53 4.25 101.95
CA PRO A 241 69.81 5.50 101.73
C PRO A 241 70.68 6.73 101.46
N ASN A 242 71.96 6.72 101.89
CA ASN A 242 72.89 7.86 101.75
C ASN A 242 73.80 7.82 100.51
N ASP A 243 73.77 6.76 99.70
CA ASP A 243 74.59 6.68 98.47
C ASP A 243 73.89 7.35 97.27
N ARG A 244 74.30 8.59 96.98
CA ARG A 244 73.76 9.41 95.90
C ARG A 244 74.03 8.81 94.51
N LYS A 245 75.13 8.08 94.32
CA LYS A 245 75.51 7.45 93.04
C LYS A 245 74.67 6.19 92.78
N ALA A 246 74.50 5.34 93.79
CA ALA A 246 73.67 4.15 93.68
C ALA A 246 72.18 4.48 93.43
N ARG A 247 71.63 5.54 94.04
CA ARG A 247 70.26 6.01 93.76
C ARG A 247 70.07 6.56 92.34
N THR A 248 71.08 7.26 91.79
CA THR A 248 71.01 7.76 90.41
C THR A 248 71.17 6.65 89.39
N ALA A 249 72.06 5.69 89.64
CA ALA A 249 72.21 4.49 88.82
C ALA A 249 70.93 3.64 88.81
N PHE A 250 70.31 3.43 89.98
CA PHE A 250 69.02 2.73 90.09
C PHE A 250 67.89 3.49 89.37
N ARG A 251 67.81 4.82 89.50
CA ARG A 251 66.83 5.63 88.76
C ARG A 251 67.05 5.55 87.24
N GLN A 252 68.31 5.50 86.78
CA GLN A 252 68.66 5.30 85.37
C GLN A 252 68.29 3.89 84.88
N GLN A 253 68.54 2.85 85.67
CA GLN A 253 68.15 1.47 85.36
C GLN A 253 66.62 1.32 85.30
N LEU A 254 65.91 1.93 86.26
CA LEU A 254 64.45 1.95 86.30
C LEU A 254 63.86 2.68 85.09
N GLN A 255 64.47 3.80 84.68
CA GLN A 255 64.05 4.55 83.50
C GLN A 255 64.40 3.81 82.21
N ALA A 256 65.55 3.14 82.14
CA ALA A 256 65.96 2.34 80.99
C ALA A 256 65.05 1.13 80.79
N GLU A 257 64.67 0.42 81.85
CA GLU A 257 63.72 -0.69 81.77
C GLU A 257 62.29 -0.22 81.46
N LYS A 258 61.83 0.89 82.04
CA LYS A 258 60.56 1.51 81.62
C LYS A 258 60.57 1.89 80.13
N ASN A 259 61.65 2.45 79.63
CA ASN A 259 61.79 2.79 78.21
C ASN A 259 61.86 1.54 77.32
N ARG A 260 62.53 0.47 77.78
CA ARG A 260 62.59 -0.81 77.07
C ARG A 260 61.20 -1.45 76.94
N LEU A 261 60.46 -1.54 78.05
CA LEU A 261 59.08 -2.06 78.08
C LEU A 261 58.12 -1.19 77.27
N ALA A 262 58.31 0.13 77.24
CA ALA A 262 57.52 1.04 76.39
C ALA A 262 57.81 0.82 74.89
N ILE A 263 59.07 0.64 74.49
CA ILE A 263 59.46 0.32 73.12
C ILE A 263 58.90 -1.05 72.70
N GLU A 264 58.91 -2.02 73.60
CA GLU A 264 58.39 -3.37 73.36
C GLU A 264 56.86 -3.38 73.21
N ARG A 265 56.16 -2.62 74.06
CA ARG A 265 54.71 -2.39 73.94
C ARG A 265 54.36 -1.74 72.61
N GLN A 266 55.10 -0.70 72.22
CA GLN A 266 54.89 0.00 70.96
C GLN A 266 55.15 -0.89 69.74
N ARG A 267 56.17 -1.77 69.79
CA ARG A 267 56.44 -2.76 68.74
C ARG A 267 55.34 -3.82 68.63
N TRP A 268 54.80 -4.28 69.77
CA TRP A 268 53.72 -5.25 69.80
C TRP A 268 52.40 -4.65 69.29
N GLU A 269 52.03 -3.45 69.74
CA GLU A 269 50.86 -2.71 69.24
C GLU A 269 50.98 -2.41 67.75
N ALA A 270 52.16 -1.98 67.27
CA ALA A 270 52.43 -1.74 65.86
C ALA A 270 52.26 -3.02 65.02
N LYS A 271 52.79 -4.17 65.48
CA LYS A 271 52.66 -5.46 64.79
C LYS A 271 51.20 -5.95 64.76
N ARG A 272 50.44 -5.71 65.83
CA ARG A 272 49.01 -6.04 65.91
C ARG A 272 48.18 -5.18 64.96
N ASP A 273 48.48 -3.89 64.90
CA ASP A 273 47.83 -2.95 63.99
C ASP A 273 48.16 -3.23 62.52
N GLU A 274 49.39 -3.60 62.21
CA GLU A 274 49.84 -3.98 60.87
C GLU A 274 49.18 -5.29 60.41
N SER A 275 49.06 -6.29 61.31
CA SER A 275 48.33 -7.53 61.03
C SER A 275 46.83 -7.29 60.81
N ARG A 276 46.20 -6.40 61.60
CA ARG A 276 44.78 -6.00 61.40
C ARG A 276 44.58 -5.28 60.07
N LYS A 277 45.44 -4.32 59.74
CA LYS A 277 45.40 -3.61 58.45
C LYS A 277 45.61 -4.54 57.26
N ALA A 278 46.54 -5.49 57.36
CA ALA A 278 46.77 -6.50 56.32
C ALA A 278 45.52 -7.37 56.08
N LYS A 279 44.87 -7.85 57.14
CA LYS A 279 43.62 -8.63 57.06
C LYS A 279 42.46 -7.81 56.46
N GLU A 280 42.30 -6.55 56.88
CA GLU A 280 41.28 -5.64 56.31
C GLU A 280 41.55 -5.35 54.83
N GLU A 281 42.80 -5.19 54.42
CA GLU A 281 43.16 -4.91 53.03
C GLU A 281 42.96 -6.15 52.13
N GLU A 282 43.23 -7.34 52.64
CA GLU A 282 42.95 -8.61 51.96
C GLU A 282 41.44 -8.84 51.81
N GLN A 283 40.65 -8.65 52.87
CA GLN A 283 39.19 -8.69 52.82
C GLN A 283 38.61 -7.66 51.84
N LYS A 284 39.20 -6.45 51.80
CA LYS A 284 38.79 -5.41 50.86
C LYS A 284 39.15 -5.77 49.41
N LYS A 285 40.26 -6.47 49.17
CA LYS A 285 40.65 -6.97 47.84
C LYS A 285 39.70 -8.08 47.36
N THR A 286 39.36 -9.05 48.20
CA THR A 286 38.42 -10.13 47.86
C THR A 286 37.01 -9.58 47.64
N ALA A 287 36.52 -8.69 48.51
CA ALA A 287 35.22 -8.01 48.32
C ALA A 287 35.17 -7.20 47.02
N ARG A 288 36.26 -6.49 46.65
CA ARG A 288 36.35 -5.78 45.37
C ARG A 288 36.35 -6.72 44.17
N GLN A 289 36.98 -7.89 44.26
CA GLN A 289 36.97 -8.89 43.19
C GLN A 289 35.59 -9.53 43.03
N GLN A 290 34.92 -9.86 44.15
CA GLN A 290 33.56 -10.39 44.15
C GLN A 290 32.55 -9.38 43.57
N ALA A 291 32.61 -8.11 43.99
CA ALA A 291 31.75 -7.05 43.46
C ALA A 291 31.96 -6.82 41.95
N LYS A 292 33.21 -6.90 41.46
CA LYS A 292 33.52 -6.82 40.02
C LYS A 292 32.94 -7.99 39.23
N ALA A 293 33.02 -9.21 39.77
CA ALA A 293 32.46 -10.40 39.12
C ALA A 293 30.92 -10.35 39.07
N GLU A 294 30.26 -9.90 40.14
CA GLU A 294 28.80 -9.74 40.15
C GLU A 294 28.33 -8.64 39.20
N ALA A 295 29.02 -7.50 39.15
CA ALA A 295 28.73 -6.43 38.20
C ALA A 295 28.90 -6.87 36.73
N ALA A 296 29.90 -7.71 36.43
CA ALA A 296 30.11 -8.26 35.09
C ALA A 296 28.93 -9.16 34.65
N LEU A 297 28.44 -10.02 35.54
CA LEU A 297 27.27 -10.87 35.30
C LEU A 297 25.98 -10.07 35.09
N VAL A 298 25.73 -9.04 35.92
CA VAL A 298 24.57 -8.16 35.74
C VAL A 298 24.63 -7.46 34.38
N LYS A 299 25.82 -7.01 33.96
CA LYS A 299 26.02 -6.39 32.65
C LYS A 299 25.80 -7.38 31.50
N GLU A 300 26.21 -8.63 31.64
CA GLU A 300 25.97 -9.67 30.64
C GLU A 300 24.47 -9.98 30.50
N ARG A 301 23.76 -10.12 31.62
CA ARG A 301 22.31 -10.31 31.63
C ARG A 301 21.57 -9.14 30.99
N ALA A 302 21.90 -7.91 31.36
CA ALA A 302 21.30 -6.72 30.77
C ALA A 302 21.52 -6.65 29.24
N LYS A 303 22.71 -7.04 28.76
CA LYS A 303 22.99 -7.13 27.32
C LYS A 303 22.14 -8.22 26.63
N ALA A 304 21.94 -9.36 27.26
CA ALA A 304 21.11 -10.44 26.72
C ALA A 304 19.64 -10.01 26.64
N GLU A 305 19.12 -9.35 27.68
CA GLU A 305 17.75 -8.80 27.72
C GLU A 305 17.56 -7.68 26.67
N GLU A 306 18.53 -6.77 26.53
CA GLU A 306 18.50 -5.73 25.49
C GLU A 306 18.55 -6.31 24.06
N ALA A 307 19.36 -7.36 23.84
CA ALA A 307 19.41 -8.05 22.56
C ALA A 307 18.07 -8.71 22.20
N LEU A 308 17.38 -9.30 23.18
CA LEU A 308 16.05 -9.88 23.00
C LEU A 308 15.01 -8.80 22.66
N ALA A 309 15.02 -7.68 23.37
CA ALA A 309 14.14 -6.54 23.08
C ALA A 309 14.37 -5.97 21.67
N LYS A 310 15.64 -5.88 21.23
CA LYS A 310 15.97 -5.45 19.86
C LYS A 310 15.44 -6.42 18.80
N LYS A 311 15.54 -7.73 19.04
CA LYS A 311 14.97 -8.75 18.14
C LYS A 311 13.44 -8.66 18.09
N GLN A 312 12.77 -8.48 19.22
CA GLN A 312 11.32 -8.30 19.27
C GLN A 312 10.87 -7.09 18.44
N VAL A 313 11.53 -5.94 18.60
CA VAL A 313 11.25 -4.74 17.79
C VAL A 313 11.52 -4.98 16.30
N ALA A 314 12.52 -5.80 15.96
CA ALA A 314 12.79 -6.17 14.56
C ALA A 314 11.68 -7.06 13.98
N TYR A 315 11.18 -8.03 14.75
CA TYR A 315 10.03 -8.85 14.34
C TYR A 315 8.75 -8.03 14.21
N GLU A 316 8.46 -7.12 15.14
CA GLU A 316 7.32 -6.18 15.01
C GLU A 316 7.39 -5.40 13.70
N LYS A 317 8.57 -4.85 13.35
CA LYS A 317 8.78 -4.13 12.08
C LYS A 317 8.58 -5.02 10.84
N LEU A 318 8.94 -6.29 10.92
CA LEU A 318 8.74 -7.24 9.82
C LEU A 318 7.26 -7.63 9.68
N LEU A 319 6.55 -7.83 10.79
CA LEU A 319 5.12 -8.09 10.79
C LEU A 319 4.35 -6.90 10.21
N ASP A 320 4.67 -5.68 10.67
CA ASP A 320 4.09 -4.42 10.16
C ASP A 320 4.23 -4.28 8.63
N LYS A 321 5.29 -4.83 8.04
CA LYS A 321 5.54 -4.76 6.58
C LYS A 321 4.57 -5.62 5.76
N TYR A 322 4.10 -6.73 6.32
CA TYR A 322 3.26 -7.70 5.61
C TYR A 322 1.79 -7.66 6.03
N THR A 323 1.45 -6.87 7.06
CA THR A 323 0.07 -6.65 7.50
C THR A 323 -0.83 -6.24 6.34
N ILE A 324 -1.89 -7.01 6.11
CA ILE A 324 -2.89 -6.77 5.04
C ILE A 324 -4.05 -5.93 5.57
N ARG A 325 -4.43 -6.13 6.83
CA ARG A 325 -5.53 -5.40 7.47
C ARG A 325 -4.96 -4.41 8.46
N ARG A 326 -5.12 -3.12 8.19
CA ARG A 326 -4.74 -2.07 9.13
C ARG A 326 -5.70 -2.09 10.32
N THR A 327 -5.14 -2.05 11.51
CA THR A 327 -5.89 -1.90 12.76
C THR A 327 -5.88 -0.41 13.13
N PRO A 328 -6.98 0.18 13.62
CA PRO A 328 -6.94 1.54 14.13
C PRO A 328 -5.94 1.63 15.28
N LEU A 329 -5.27 2.78 15.42
CA LEU A 329 -4.33 3.06 16.51
C LEU A 329 -4.99 2.95 17.89
N GLY A 330 -6.28 3.28 17.97
CA GLY A 330 -7.07 3.23 19.20
C GLY A 330 -8.41 3.94 19.06
N LEU A 331 -9.11 4.04 20.18
CA LEU A 331 -10.42 4.66 20.33
C LEU A 331 -10.36 5.76 21.40
N ASP A 332 -11.11 6.84 21.23
CA ASP A 332 -11.33 7.85 22.28
C ASP A 332 -12.58 7.54 23.15
N ARG A 333 -12.89 8.42 24.11
CA ARG A 333 -14.15 8.38 24.89
C ARG A 333 -15.42 8.43 24.04
N HIS A 334 -15.35 8.99 22.84
CA HIS A 334 -16.46 9.12 21.90
C HIS A 334 -16.54 7.96 20.91
N HIS A 335 -15.73 6.92 21.08
CA HIS A 335 -15.62 5.78 20.17
C HIS A 335 -15.13 6.15 18.75
N ARG A 336 -14.41 7.26 18.62
CA ARG A 336 -13.76 7.63 17.36
C ARG A 336 -12.53 6.77 17.14
N LYS A 337 -12.40 6.19 15.95
CA LYS A 337 -11.27 5.36 15.54
C LYS A 337 -10.20 6.24 14.92
N TYR A 338 -8.95 6.08 15.34
CA TYR A 338 -7.83 6.83 14.79
C TYR A 338 -7.00 5.96 13.86
N TRP A 339 -6.69 6.46 12.67
CA TRP A 339 -6.01 5.73 11.61
C TRP A 339 -4.77 6.51 11.14
N TRP A 340 -3.61 5.86 11.09
CA TRP A 340 -2.38 6.46 10.57
C TRP A 340 -1.77 5.59 9.46
N ASP A 341 -1.08 6.24 8.53
CA ASP A 341 -0.54 5.61 7.30
C ASP A 341 -1.64 4.99 6.43
N PHE A 342 -2.86 5.54 6.49
CA PHE A 342 -4.04 5.11 5.74
C PHE A 342 -4.10 5.80 4.37
N GLY A 343 -4.50 5.12 3.30
CA GLY A 343 -4.56 5.69 1.94
C GLY A 343 -3.19 5.97 1.34
N GLY A 344 -2.15 5.28 1.82
CA GLY A 344 -0.74 5.59 1.54
C GLY A 344 -0.25 6.95 2.06
N CYS A 345 -1.05 7.64 2.89
CA CYS A 345 -0.74 8.97 3.41
C CYS A 345 -0.13 8.92 4.82
N LYS A 346 1.20 8.94 4.86
CA LYS A 346 1.99 9.04 6.11
C LYS A 346 1.89 10.37 6.87
N PRO A 347 1.68 11.55 6.24
CA PRO A 347 1.70 12.80 6.97
C PRO A 347 0.36 13.18 7.60
N VAL A 348 -0.68 12.35 7.49
CA VAL A 348 -2.02 12.68 8.01
C VAL A 348 -2.47 11.60 8.99
N LEU A 349 -3.08 12.03 10.10
CA LEU A 349 -3.82 11.18 11.02
C LEU A 349 -5.31 11.36 10.74
N TYR A 350 -6.04 10.28 10.48
CA TYR A 350 -7.47 10.32 10.26
C TYR A 350 -8.22 9.89 11.52
N ALA A 351 -9.36 10.53 11.78
CA ALA A 351 -10.29 10.13 12.83
C ALA A 351 -11.66 9.85 12.23
N GLU A 352 -12.20 8.68 12.49
CA GLU A 352 -13.50 8.22 12.04
C GLU A 352 -14.47 8.21 13.23
N ASP A 353 -15.57 8.93 13.12
CA ASP A 353 -16.62 8.96 14.14
C ASP A 353 -17.58 7.77 14.03
N CYS A 354 -18.41 7.55 15.06
CA CYS A 354 -19.42 6.48 15.06
C CYS A 354 -20.43 6.58 13.91
N SER A 355 -20.62 7.78 13.36
CA SER A 355 -21.44 8.06 12.18
C SER A 355 -20.68 7.93 10.85
N CYS A 356 -19.51 7.28 10.85
CA CYS A 356 -18.61 7.12 9.70
C CYS A 356 -18.16 8.45 9.07
N GLN A 357 -18.17 9.54 9.86
CA GLN A 357 -17.67 10.84 9.46
C GLN A 357 -16.17 10.92 9.70
N TRP A 358 -15.45 11.54 8.77
CA TRP A 358 -13.99 11.56 8.78
C TRP A 358 -13.46 12.95 9.09
N ALA A 359 -12.51 13.03 10.01
CA ALA A 359 -11.69 14.20 10.30
C ALA A 359 -10.21 13.88 10.03
N SER A 360 -9.40 14.90 9.80
CA SER A 360 -7.97 14.75 9.51
C SER A 360 -7.13 15.75 10.32
N TYR A 361 -6.00 15.28 10.82
CA TYR A 361 -4.97 16.10 11.46
C TYR A 361 -3.70 16.04 10.61
N SER A 362 -3.21 17.20 10.20
CA SER A 362 -2.14 17.34 9.22
C SER A 362 -0.86 17.94 9.79
N THR A 363 -0.96 18.59 10.95
CA THR A 363 0.17 19.23 11.64
C THR A 363 0.60 18.48 12.90
N VAL A 364 1.86 18.66 13.31
CA VAL A 364 2.39 18.00 14.52
C VAL A 364 1.77 18.62 15.76
N GLU A 365 1.47 19.92 15.70
CA GLU A 365 0.84 20.70 16.75
C GLU A 365 -0.60 20.24 17.00
N GLU A 366 -1.37 19.96 15.94
CA GLU A 366 -2.70 19.38 16.02
C GLU A 366 -2.70 18.02 16.74
N VAL A 367 -1.76 17.14 16.38
CA VAL A 367 -1.65 15.81 17.01
C VAL A 367 -1.21 15.91 18.47
N LYS A 368 -0.30 16.83 18.81
CA LYS A 368 0.08 17.08 20.22
C LYS A 368 -1.08 17.63 21.03
N LYS A 369 -1.84 18.58 20.48
CA LYS A 369 -3.05 19.11 21.11
C LYS A 369 -4.11 18.02 21.31
N LEU A 370 -4.25 17.10 20.35
CA LEU A 370 -5.07 15.91 20.52
C LEU A 370 -4.59 15.07 21.70
N MET A 371 -3.30 14.77 21.79
CA MET A 371 -2.74 14.00 22.93
C MET A 371 -2.98 14.69 24.28
N GLU A 372 -2.85 16.02 24.36
CA GLU A 372 -3.14 16.80 25.56
C GLU A 372 -4.62 16.78 25.95
N SER A 373 -5.52 16.59 24.99
CA SER A 373 -6.96 16.53 25.23
C SER A 373 -7.48 15.16 25.69
N LEU A 374 -6.67 14.10 25.57
CA LEU A 374 -7.04 12.74 25.97
C LEU A 374 -6.93 12.59 27.51
N ASP A 375 -7.99 12.09 28.16
CA ASP A 375 -8.01 11.79 29.59
C ASP A 375 -7.39 10.40 29.85
N THR A 376 -6.15 10.42 30.34
CA THR A 376 -5.38 9.22 30.71
C THR A 376 -5.96 8.43 31.90
N ARG A 377 -7.13 8.81 32.44
CA ARG A 377 -7.87 7.96 33.39
C ARG A 377 -8.69 6.88 32.68
N GLY A 378 -9.09 7.10 31.43
CA GLY A 378 -9.87 6.14 30.65
C GLY A 378 -9.01 5.07 29.99
N VAL A 379 -9.38 3.79 30.11
CA VAL A 379 -8.62 2.65 29.54
C VAL A 379 -8.35 2.84 28.04
N ARG A 380 -9.36 3.26 27.27
CA ARG A 380 -9.24 3.47 25.83
C ARG A 380 -8.32 4.63 25.47
N GLU A 381 -8.43 5.73 26.21
CA GLU A 381 -7.64 6.93 25.96
C GLU A 381 -6.18 6.75 26.38
N VAL A 382 -5.91 5.93 27.41
CA VAL A 382 -4.55 5.48 27.77
C VAL A 382 -3.94 4.66 26.64
N GLU A 383 -4.70 3.70 26.08
CA GLU A 383 -4.23 2.88 24.96
C GLU A 383 -3.94 3.73 23.72
N LEU A 384 -4.86 4.64 23.36
CA LEU A 384 -4.68 5.57 22.25
C LEU A 384 -3.49 6.51 22.49
N HIS A 385 -3.36 7.08 23.69
CA HIS A 385 -2.25 7.96 24.03
C HIS A 385 -0.90 7.22 23.92
N ARG A 386 -0.81 5.99 24.42
CA ARG A 386 0.40 5.16 24.32
C ARG A 386 0.73 4.79 22.87
N ALA A 387 -0.29 4.48 22.07
CA ALA A 387 -0.13 4.21 20.64
C ALA A 387 0.38 5.45 19.90
N LEU A 388 -0.24 6.62 20.13
CA LEU A 388 0.19 7.91 19.56
C LEU A 388 1.60 8.27 19.99
N GLU A 389 1.97 8.10 21.26
CA GLU A 389 3.33 8.35 21.74
C GLU A 389 4.37 7.46 21.03
N LYS A 390 4.06 6.18 20.80
CA LYS A 390 4.91 5.25 20.02
C LYS A 390 5.06 5.69 18.56
N THR A 391 4.00 6.18 17.92
CA THR A 391 3.99 6.52 16.48
C THR A 391 4.40 7.96 16.17
N LEU A 392 4.27 8.90 17.12
CA LEU A 392 4.48 10.33 16.93
C LEU A 392 5.83 10.68 16.31
N PRO A 393 6.98 10.07 16.68
CA PRO A 393 8.26 10.40 16.05
C PRO A 393 8.28 10.09 14.54
N ARG A 394 7.63 8.99 14.13
CA ARG A 394 7.50 8.60 12.72
C ARG A 394 6.53 9.53 11.99
N MET A 395 5.38 9.84 12.61
CA MET A 395 4.39 10.78 12.09
C MET A 395 4.99 12.18 11.87
N ALA A 396 5.64 12.73 12.91
CA ALA A 396 6.25 14.06 12.86
C ALA A 396 7.40 14.13 11.85
N CYS A 397 8.13 13.04 11.60
CA CYS A 397 9.10 12.99 10.51
C CYS A 397 8.40 13.07 9.14
N ALA A 398 7.31 12.34 8.94
CA ALA A 398 6.54 12.35 7.70
C ALA A 398 5.88 13.72 7.44
N MET A 399 5.23 14.32 8.45
CA MET A 399 4.62 15.64 8.39
C MET A 399 5.64 16.73 8.04
N ARG A 400 6.80 16.75 8.69
CA ARG A 400 7.88 17.71 8.38
C ARG A 400 8.42 17.55 6.95
N LYS A 401 8.55 16.32 6.46
CA LYS A 401 8.96 16.06 5.07
C LYS A 401 7.92 16.57 4.08
N ALA A 402 6.64 16.34 4.35
CA ALA A 402 5.55 16.85 3.52
C ALA A 402 5.55 18.39 3.47
N LEU A 403 5.70 19.05 4.62
CA LEU A 403 5.78 20.52 4.71
C LEU A 403 7.01 21.08 3.96
N CYS A 404 8.18 20.46 4.09
CA CYS A 404 9.38 20.87 3.35
C CYS A 404 9.20 20.74 1.83
N ASN A 405 8.52 19.68 1.38
CA ASN A 405 8.23 19.49 -0.04
C ASN A 405 7.24 20.54 -0.56
N GLN A 406 6.20 20.89 0.21
CA GLN A 406 5.30 21.99 -0.14
C GLN A 406 6.04 23.33 -0.25
N ASN A 407 6.93 23.64 0.71
CA ASN A 407 7.71 24.88 0.67
C ASN A 407 8.70 24.96 -0.50
N LYS A 408 9.28 23.83 -0.93
CA LYS A 408 10.14 23.77 -2.14
C LYS A 408 9.36 24.04 -3.42
N VAL A 409 8.10 23.59 -3.49
CA VAL A 409 7.21 23.88 -4.62
C VAL A 409 6.89 25.38 -4.65
N SER A 410 6.57 25.99 -3.50
CA SER A 410 6.30 27.43 -3.41
C SER A 410 7.53 28.30 -3.74
N SER A 411 8.73 27.94 -3.27
CA SER A 411 9.95 28.72 -3.54
C SER A 411 10.42 28.66 -5.01
N ASN A 412 10.05 27.61 -5.75
CA ASN A 412 10.37 27.48 -7.17
C ASN A 412 9.44 28.28 -8.08
N VAL A 413 8.24 28.64 -7.62
CA VAL A 413 7.29 29.46 -8.37
C VAL A 413 7.63 30.96 -8.27
N GLU A 414 8.41 31.36 -7.27
CA GLU A 414 8.70 32.77 -6.97
C GLU A 414 10.08 33.28 -7.45
N GLN A 415 10.93 32.43 -8.04
CA GLN A 415 12.27 32.83 -8.52
C GLN A 415 12.37 32.90 -10.06
N LEU A 416 12.03 34.06 -10.61
CA LEU A 416 12.65 34.59 -11.83
C LEU A 416 14.09 35.04 -11.50
N PRO A 417 15.16 34.53 -12.14
CA PRO A 417 16.50 34.96 -11.81
C PRO A 417 16.91 36.16 -12.66
N GLY A 418 16.71 37.36 -12.12
CA GLY A 418 17.46 38.54 -12.52
C GLY A 418 18.67 38.77 -11.62
N ARG A 419 19.75 37.97 -11.74
CA ARG A 419 21.11 38.44 -11.40
C ARG A 419 22.24 37.51 -11.88
N GLN A 420 22.94 38.02 -12.88
CA GLN A 420 24.36 37.87 -13.25
C GLN A 420 25.21 36.87 -12.43
N GLN A 421 25.71 35.84 -13.12
CA GLN A 421 26.97 35.18 -12.76
C GLN A 421 28.03 35.51 -13.83
N PRO A 422 29.30 35.69 -13.45
CA PRO A 422 30.37 36.06 -14.37
C PRO A 422 30.84 34.86 -15.20
N ALA A 423 31.32 35.20 -16.40
CA ALA A 423 31.67 34.32 -17.49
C ALA A 423 32.69 33.22 -17.15
N ARG A 424 32.47 32.03 -17.70
CA ARG A 424 33.57 31.18 -18.17
C ARG A 424 33.22 30.57 -19.53
N ALA A 425 34.12 30.82 -20.46
CA ALA A 425 33.99 30.60 -21.90
C ALA A 425 34.01 29.12 -22.29
N ALA A 426 33.16 28.76 -23.26
CA ALA A 426 33.48 27.76 -24.27
C ALA A 426 32.70 28.08 -25.55
N ARG A 427 33.46 28.26 -26.63
CA ARG A 427 33.07 28.75 -27.95
C ARG A 427 33.12 27.59 -28.94
N LYS A 428 32.09 27.43 -29.78
CA LYS A 428 32.03 26.79 -31.11
C LYS A 428 30.59 26.99 -31.64
N THR A 429 30.27 28.04 -32.42
CA THR A 429 30.25 28.13 -33.92
C THR A 429 29.58 26.93 -34.61
N ALA A 430 28.63 27.02 -35.54
CA ALA A 430 27.90 28.14 -36.16
C ALA A 430 26.70 27.57 -37.00
N ALA A 431 25.67 28.41 -37.16
CA ALA A 431 24.79 28.60 -38.33
C ALA A 431 23.91 27.45 -38.89
N ALA A 432 22.58 27.64 -38.82
CA ALA A 432 21.77 27.99 -40.00
C ALA A 432 20.38 28.51 -39.58
N VAL A 433 20.10 29.74 -40.01
CA VAL A 433 18.81 30.45 -39.93
C VAL A 433 18.01 30.10 -41.17
N HIS A 434 16.74 29.70 -41.04
CA HIS A 434 15.68 30.02 -42.02
C HIS A 434 14.40 30.39 -41.25
N SER A 435 13.87 31.54 -41.63
CA SER A 435 12.68 32.21 -41.15
C SER A 435 11.43 31.64 -41.81
N SER A 436 10.34 31.43 -41.04
CA SER A 436 9.04 32.01 -41.39
C SER A 436 8.01 31.78 -40.28
N SER A 437 7.35 32.87 -39.94
CA SER A 437 6.26 33.01 -39.00
C SER A 437 4.98 32.39 -39.57
N SER A 438 4.26 31.58 -38.79
CA SER A 438 2.79 31.64 -38.76
C SER A 438 2.23 30.81 -37.59
N ALA A 439 1.25 31.39 -36.90
CA ALA A 439 0.29 30.78 -35.97
C ALA A 439 0.86 30.02 -34.75
N ALA A 440 1.07 30.76 -33.66
CA ALA A 440 1.09 30.21 -32.31
C ALA A 440 -0.33 29.77 -31.90
N THR A 441 -0.70 28.54 -32.24
CA THR A 441 -1.84 27.86 -31.62
C THR A 441 -1.33 27.18 -30.36
N VAL A 442 -1.70 27.70 -29.20
CA VAL A 442 -1.42 27.08 -27.91
C VAL A 442 -2.24 25.79 -27.82
N THR A 443 -1.67 24.66 -28.23
CA THR A 443 -2.28 23.33 -28.05
C THR A 443 -2.11 22.90 -26.61
N LYS A 444 -3.14 23.14 -25.79
CA LYS A 444 -3.30 22.55 -24.47
C LYS A 444 -3.73 21.09 -24.66
N SER A 445 -2.82 20.11 -24.67
CA SER A 445 -3.27 18.71 -24.80
C SER A 445 -3.85 18.22 -23.47
N SER A 446 -5.18 18.19 -23.36
CA SER A 446 -5.87 17.49 -22.27
C SER A 446 -5.63 15.98 -22.34
N ALA A 447 -5.74 15.25 -21.22
CA ALA A 447 -5.66 13.77 -21.24
C ALA A 447 -6.74 13.14 -22.14
N GLN A 448 -7.90 13.78 -22.24
CA GLN A 448 -8.98 13.41 -23.15
C GLN A 448 -8.56 13.48 -24.62
N GLU A 449 -7.83 14.51 -25.04
CA GLU A 449 -7.32 14.61 -26.43
C GLU A 449 -6.48 13.42 -26.83
N GLN A 450 -5.66 12.93 -25.91
CA GLN A 450 -4.81 11.78 -26.15
C GLN A 450 -5.63 10.49 -26.27
N VAL A 451 -6.65 10.33 -25.42
CA VAL A 451 -7.57 9.18 -25.45
C VAL A 451 -8.41 9.20 -26.74
N GLU A 452 -8.97 10.34 -27.12
CA GLU A 452 -9.76 10.48 -28.34
C GLU A 452 -8.90 10.32 -29.61
N ALA A 453 -7.69 10.91 -29.64
CA ALA A 453 -6.75 10.72 -30.74
C ALA A 453 -6.35 9.26 -30.92
N ALA A 454 -6.09 8.55 -29.81
CA ALA A 454 -5.78 7.13 -29.85
C ALA A 454 -6.97 6.30 -30.35
N ALA A 455 -8.19 6.61 -29.92
CA ALA A 455 -9.42 5.96 -30.40
C ALA A 455 -9.62 6.14 -31.92
N VAL A 456 -9.45 7.38 -32.43
CA VAL A 456 -9.54 7.67 -33.88
C VAL A 456 -8.47 6.89 -34.65
N SER A 457 -7.22 6.95 -34.20
CA SER A 457 -6.10 6.27 -34.86
C SER A 457 -6.30 4.75 -34.92
N ALA A 458 -6.71 4.11 -33.82
CA ALA A 458 -6.99 2.68 -33.77
C ALA A 458 -8.16 2.29 -34.70
N SER A 459 -9.21 3.10 -34.75
CA SER A 459 -10.36 2.89 -35.64
C SER A 459 -9.97 2.93 -37.10
N ILE A 460 -9.20 3.95 -37.50
CA ILE A 460 -8.72 4.11 -38.87
C ILE A 460 -7.84 2.93 -39.27
N GLN A 461 -6.92 2.52 -38.41
CA GLN A 461 -6.06 1.38 -38.68
C GLN A 461 -6.87 0.10 -38.88
N ALA A 462 -7.85 -0.18 -38.01
CA ALA A 462 -8.74 -1.34 -38.13
C ALA A 462 -9.56 -1.33 -39.43
N LEU A 463 -10.12 -0.18 -39.81
CA LEU A 463 -10.81 0.01 -41.09
C LEU A 463 -9.89 -0.22 -42.29
N MET A 464 -8.65 0.27 -42.24
CA MET A 464 -7.65 0.06 -43.29
C MET A 464 -7.25 -1.41 -43.43
N ASP A 465 -7.06 -2.12 -42.31
CA ASP A 465 -6.70 -3.53 -42.31
C ASP A 465 -7.82 -4.41 -42.86
N MET A 466 -9.07 -4.14 -42.47
CA MET A 466 -10.25 -4.79 -43.06
C MET A 466 -10.34 -4.52 -44.57
N ALA A 467 -10.13 -3.27 -45.00
CA ALA A 467 -10.14 -2.92 -46.42
C ALA A 467 -9.05 -3.63 -47.22
N ASN A 468 -7.85 -3.84 -46.63
CA ASN A 468 -6.78 -4.61 -47.25
C ASN A 468 -7.18 -6.09 -47.42
N LEU A 469 -7.78 -6.70 -46.40
CA LEU A 469 -8.29 -8.06 -46.46
C LEU A 469 -9.42 -8.20 -47.50
N ALA A 470 -10.37 -7.27 -47.51
CA ALA A 470 -11.47 -7.22 -48.46
C ALA A 470 -10.96 -7.06 -49.92
N THR A 471 -9.95 -6.22 -50.13
CA THR A 471 -9.30 -6.06 -51.44
C THR A 471 -8.63 -7.35 -51.90
N ALA A 472 -7.91 -8.06 -51.01
CA ALA A 472 -7.31 -9.35 -51.31
C ALA A 472 -8.38 -10.40 -51.67
N CYS A 473 -9.57 -10.30 -51.07
CA CYS A 473 -10.71 -11.16 -51.36
C CYS A 473 -11.54 -10.71 -52.57
N LYS A 474 -11.13 -9.66 -53.30
CA LYS A 474 -11.84 -9.06 -54.44
C LYS A 474 -13.26 -8.56 -54.10
N VAL A 475 -13.49 -8.11 -52.88
CA VAL A 475 -14.75 -7.46 -52.47
C VAL A 475 -14.85 -6.10 -53.16
N ARG A 476 -16.07 -5.74 -53.60
CA ARG A 476 -16.36 -4.44 -54.23
C ARG A 476 -16.11 -3.32 -53.22
N SER A 477 -15.55 -2.18 -53.67
CA SER A 477 -15.32 -1.05 -52.77
C SER A 477 -16.63 -0.40 -52.32
N PRO A 478 -16.68 0.20 -51.12
CA PRO A 478 -17.86 0.88 -50.60
C PRO A 478 -18.30 2.14 -51.38
N GLY A 479 -17.52 2.57 -52.38
CA GLY A 479 -17.81 3.71 -53.25
C GLY A 479 -17.08 3.62 -54.59
N SER A 480 -16.60 4.76 -55.11
CA SER A 480 -15.93 4.84 -56.43
C SER A 480 -14.64 4.03 -56.53
N SER A 481 -13.81 4.03 -55.48
CA SER A 481 -12.62 3.18 -55.39
C SER A 481 -12.10 3.04 -53.95
N TRP A 482 -11.40 1.93 -53.64
CA TRP A 482 -10.68 1.75 -52.39
C TRP A 482 -9.64 2.85 -52.11
N LYS A 483 -9.08 3.48 -53.15
CA LYS A 483 -8.14 4.60 -53.01
C LYS A 483 -8.84 5.87 -52.53
N THR A 484 -10.03 6.16 -53.07
CA THR A 484 -10.83 7.32 -52.67
C THR A 484 -11.25 7.18 -51.22
N TRP A 485 -11.73 6.00 -50.82
CA TRP A 485 -12.15 5.71 -49.45
C TRP A 485 -11.00 5.80 -48.45
N ARG A 486 -9.80 5.30 -48.78
CA ARG A 486 -8.61 5.46 -47.91
C ARG A 486 -8.20 6.91 -47.72
N ARG A 487 -8.28 7.74 -48.78
CA ARG A 487 -7.99 9.17 -48.66
C ARG A 487 -8.96 9.88 -47.71
N GLN A 488 -10.22 9.45 -47.66
CA GLN A 488 -11.19 9.97 -46.69
C GLN A 488 -10.74 9.63 -45.26
N LEU A 489 -10.33 8.37 -45.00
CA LEU A 489 -9.80 7.99 -43.68
C LEU A 489 -8.50 8.73 -43.31
N GLU A 490 -7.59 8.92 -44.26
CA GLU A 490 -6.36 9.69 -44.04
C GLU A 490 -6.67 11.17 -43.75
N ALA A 491 -7.69 11.74 -44.39
CA ALA A 491 -8.16 13.09 -44.12
C ALA A 491 -8.71 13.23 -42.69
N ILE A 492 -9.53 12.27 -42.23
CA ILE A 492 -10.03 12.21 -40.84
C ILE A 492 -8.87 12.19 -39.84
N SER A 493 -7.85 11.36 -40.10
CA SER A 493 -6.66 11.28 -39.24
C SER A 493 -5.92 12.62 -39.12
N SER A 494 -5.99 13.45 -40.16
CA SER A 494 -5.30 14.75 -40.23
C SER A 494 -6.11 15.92 -39.67
N ALA A 495 -7.44 15.80 -39.59
CA ALA A 495 -8.34 16.85 -39.12
C ALA A 495 -8.38 16.99 -37.57
N GLY A 496 -7.96 15.94 -36.85
CA GLY A 496 -7.89 15.92 -35.39
C GLY A 496 -9.14 15.35 -34.70
N PRO A 497 -9.03 14.89 -33.43
CA PRO A 497 -10.06 14.05 -32.79
C PRO A 497 -11.32 14.78 -32.30
N HIS A 498 -11.27 16.11 -32.18
CA HIS A 498 -12.35 16.91 -31.58
C HIS A 498 -13.45 17.31 -32.54
N GLU A 499 -13.27 17.05 -33.84
CA GLU A 499 -14.27 17.40 -34.81
C GLU A 499 -15.44 16.42 -34.69
N THR A 500 -16.63 16.94 -34.43
CA THR A 500 -17.88 16.17 -34.56
C THR A 500 -17.96 15.52 -35.94
N GLU A 501 -17.37 16.17 -36.95
CA GLU A 501 -17.19 15.67 -38.30
C GLU A 501 -16.39 14.36 -38.34
N ALA A 502 -15.24 14.27 -37.65
CA ALA A 502 -14.44 13.03 -37.59
C ALA A 502 -15.25 11.83 -37.05
N LYS A 503 -16.13 12.05 -36.06
CA LYS A 503 -17.00 11.01 -35.52
C LYS A 503 -18.06 10.56 -36.53
N ILE A 504 -18.69 11.53 -37.21
CA ILE A 504 -19.72 11.28 -38.22
C ILE A 504 -19.12 10.54 -39.42
N GLU A 505 -17.95 10.97 -39.88
CA GLU A 505 -17.26 10.36 -41.01
C GLU A 505 -16.78 8.94 -40.70
N LEU A 506 -16.25 8.68 -39.49
CA LEU A 506 -15.89 7.32 -39.08
C LEU A 506 -17.10 6.37 -39.06
N ARG A 507 -18.27 6.84 -38.62
CA ARG A 507 -19.51 6.04 -38.68
C ARG A 507 -19.92 5.76 -40.11
N SER A 508 -19.92 6.78 -40.97
CA SER A 508 -20.25 6.59 -42.39
C SER A 508 -19.33 5.55 -43.02
N CYS A 509 -18.01 5.67 -42.80
CA CYS A 509 -17.03 4.72 -43.33
C CYS A 509 -17.25 3.29 -42.81
N ALA A 510 -17.61 3.12 -41.54
CA ALA A 510 -17.89 1.82 -40.95
C ALA A 510 -19.14 1.16 -41.55
N LEU A 511 -20.23 1.93 -41.71
CA LEU A 511 -21.49 1.46 -42.29
C LEU A 511 -21.35 1.12 -43.79
N GLU A 512 -20.61 1.96 -44.52
CA GLU A 512 -20.26 1.73 -45.93
C GLU A 512 -19.45 0.44 -46.09
N LEU A 513 -18.43 0.23 -45.25
CA LEU A 513 -17.60 -0.97 -45.29
C LEU A 513 -18.41 -2.23 -44.96
N GLU A 514 -19.27 -2.19 -43.95
CA GLU A 514 -20.15 -3.32 -43.60
C GLU A 514 -21.07 -3.71 -44.77
N THR A 515 -21.66 -2.71 -45.44
CA THR A 515 -22.52 -2.93 -46.59
C THR A 515 -21.75 -3.59 -47.75
N ALA A 516 -20.52 -3.15 -47.99
CA ALA A 516 -19.65 -3.73 -49.01
C ALA A 516 -19.21 -5.16 -48.67
N LEU A 517 -18.92 -5.45 -47.40
CA LEU A 517 -18.54 -6.79 -46.93
C LEU A 517 -19.67 -7.79 -47.17
N ILE A 518 -20.92 -7.42 -46.83
CA ILE A 518 -22.10 -8.28 -47.03
C ILE A 518 -22.37 -8.57 -48.51
N ALA A 519 -22.27 -7.54 -49.36
CA ALA A 519 -22.39 -7.71 -50.80
C ALA A 519 -21.27 -8.62 -51.37
N GLY A 520 -20.10 -8.62 -50.74
CA GLY A 520 -18.95 -9.43 -51.13
C GLY A 520 -19.00 -10.88 -50.63
N THR A 521 -19.60 -11.14 -49.46
CA THR A 521 -19.79 -12.48 -48.88
C THR A 521 -20.97 -13.23 -49.49
N GLY A 522 -21.87 -12.53 -50.19
CA GLY A 522 -23.09 -13.13 -50.76
C GLY A 522 -24.20 -13.34 -49.73
N GLU A 523 -24.11 -12.67 -48.57
CA GLU A 523 -25.05 -12.76 -47.44
C GLU A 523 -26.37 -11.97 -47.67
N GLU A 524 -26.73 -11.61 -48.90
CA GLU A 524 -28.00 -10.89 -49.19
C GLU A 524 -29.25 -11.69 -48.76
N THR A 525 -29.10 -13.00 -48.53
CA THR A 525 -30.14 -13.86 -47.96
C THR A 525 -29.71 -14.35 -46.58
N CYS A 526 -30.09 -13.62 -45.54
CA CYS A 526 -29.98 -14.10 -44.16
C CYS A 526 -30.68 -15.45 -44.05
N TYR A 527 -30.04 -16.42 -43.38
CA TYR A 527 -30.61 -17.70 -43.03
C TYR A 527 -31.87 -17.47 -42.17
N GLU A 528 -33.07 -17.52 -42.77
CA GLU A 528 -34.26 -17.81 -41.98
C GLU A 528 -34.08 -19.24 -41.48
N PRO A 529 -34.05 -19.48 -40.15
CA PRO A 529 -34.04 -20.84 -39.67
C PRO A 529 -35.27 -21.51 -40.29
N VAL A 530 -35.04 -22.60 -41.03
CA VAL A 530 -36.14 -23.42 -41.53
C VAL A 530 -36.97 -23.78 -40.31
N GLU A 531 -38.13 -23.14 -40.14
CA GLU A 531 -39.11 -23.56 -39.17
C GLU A 531 -39.42 -25.00 -39.53
N ASN A 532 -38.95 -25.91 -38.69
CA ASN A 532 -39.21 -27.32 -38.85
C ASN A 532 -40.73 -27.48 -38.67
N GLU A 533 -41.47 -27.53 -39.78
CA GLU A 533 -42.89 -27.86 -39.82
C GLU A 533 -43.06 -29.26 -39.24
N GLY A 534 -43.24 -29.34 -37.92
CA GLY A 534 -43.11 -30.63 -37.25
C GLY A 534 -43.46 -30.61 -35.78
N LYS A 535 -44.64 -30.07 -35.45
CA LYS A 535 -45.60 -30.48 -34.39
C LYS A 535 -46.28 -29.27 -33.76
N LYS A 536 -47.52 -29.03 -34.20
CA LYS A 536 -48.53 -28.34 -33.38
C LYS A 536 -48.86 -29.24 -32.20
N GLU A 537 -48.40 -28.88 -31.01
CA GLU A 537 -49.11 -29.20 -29.77
C GLU A 537 -49.22 -27.92 -28.93
N ASP A 538 -50.46 -27.68 -28.53
CA ASP A 538 -51.08 -26.52 -27.89
C ASP A 538 -50.24 -25.80 -26.82
N MET A 539 -50.04 -24.48 -26.99
CA MET A 539 -49.70 -23.61 -25.86
C MET A 539 -50.24 -22.18 -26.06
N ILE A 540 -51.34 -21.94 -25.35
CA ILE A 540 -51.88 -20.71 -24.74
C ILE A 540 -51.53 -19.35 -25.40
N ASP A 541 -52.61 -18.71 -25.84
CA ASP A 541 -52.76 -17.35 -26.36
C ASP A 541 -52.42 -16.30 -25.28
N ASP A 542 -51.37 -15.51 -25.49
CA ASP A 542 -51.11 -14.23 -24.79
C ASP A 542 -50.16 -13.34 -25.64
N GLN A 543 -50.51 -13.12 -26.91
CA GLN A 543 -49.75 -12.25 -27.82
C GLN A 543 -50.67 -11.22 -28.49
N LYS A 544 -51.25 -10.31 -27.71
CA LYS A 544 -51.76 -9.01 -28.18
C LYS A 544 -51.53 -7.95 -27.09
N ASP A 545 -50.60 -7.03 -27.36
CA ASP A 545 -50.51 -5.65 -26.84
C ASP A 545 -49.06 -5.21 -26.53
N CYS A 546 -48.18 -5.12 -27.55
CA CYS A 546 -46.87 -4.47 -27.37
C CYS A 546 -46.41 -3.55 -28.53
N ASP A 547 -47.05 -3.54 -29.71
CA ASP A 547 -46.42 -2.93 -30.90
C ASP A 547 -46.76 -1.46 -31.20
N HIS A 548 -47.53 -0.75 -30.37
CA HIS A 548 -47.95 0.62 -30.70
C HIS A 548 -47.60 1.74 -29.71
N HIS A 549 -46.85 1.47 -28.64
CA HIS A 549 -46.40 2.54 -27.72
C HIS A 549 -44.91 2.92 -27.80
N TRP A 550 -44.09 2.20 -28.58
CA TRP A 550 -42.63 2.46 -28.64
C TRP A 550 -42.29 3.78 -29.36
N PHE A 551 -42.96 4.12 -30.46
CA PHE A 551 -42.48 5.19 -31.36
C PHE A 551 -42.64 6.64 -30.85
N SER A 552 -43.38 6.89 -29.76
CA SER A 552 -43.66 8.27 -29.32
C SER A 552 -42.78 8.79 -28.18
N ALA A 553 -42.00 7.95 -27.50
CA ALA A 553 -41.32 8.34 -26.26
C ALA A 553 -39.96 9.06 -26.45
N ILE A 554 -39.33 8.94 -27.64
CA ILE A 554 -38.01 9.53 -27.90
C ILE A 554 -38.11 11.04 -28.23
N GLY A 555 -39.29 11.55 -28.58
CA GLY A 555 -39.50 12.96 -28.92
C GLY A 555 -39.76 13.91 -27.74
N SER A 556 -40.12 13.41 -26.55
CA SER A 556 -40.63 14.27 -25.46
C SER A 556 -39.60 14.72 -24.42
N ILE A 557 -38.36 14.24 -24.47
CA ILE A 557 -37.34 14.59 -23.45
C ILE A 557 -36.66 15.95 -23.73
N LEU A 558 -36.82 16.52 -24.93
CA LEU A 558 -36.16 17.78 -25.35
C LEU A 558 -37.03 19.06 -25.21
N ALA A 559 -38.26 18.98 -24.71
CA ALA A 559 -39.22 20.10 -24.73
C ALA A 559 -39.59 20.72 -23.36
N ALA A 560 -38.80 20.49 -22.30
CA ALA A 560 -39.05 21.09 -20.98
C ALA A 560 -37.92 22.06 -20.57
N GLY A 561 -37.75 23.12 -21.35
CA GLY A 561 -37.00 24.32 -20.97
C GLY A 561 -37.95 25.51 -20.95
N GLY A 562 -38.24 26.05 -19.75
CA GLY A 562 -38.87 27.36 -19.57
C GLY A 562 -40.07 27.36 -18.63
N GLY A 563 -39.92 27.98 -17.46
CA GLY A 563 -41.05 28.29 -16.58
C GLY A 563 -40.62 28.66 -15.16
N VAL A 564 -40.38 29.95 -14.93
CA VAL A 564 -40.34 30.56 -13.59
C VAL A 564 -41.78 30.66 -13.08
N GLY A 565 -42.07 30.15 -11.88
CA GLY A 565 -43.34 30.36 -11.19
C GLY A 565 -43.51 29.49 -9.93
N ASP A 566 -43.51 30.15 -8.77
CA ASP A 566 -43.76 29.65 -7.40
C ASP A 566 -44.90 28.63 -7.28
N ILE A 567 -44.76 27.65 -6.37
CA ILE A 567 -45.80 27.19 -5.41
C ILE A 567 -45.14 26.39 -4.27
N ARG A 568 -45.46 26.78 -3.03
CA ARG A 568 -45.17 26.09 -1.75
C ARG A 568 -45.94 24.76 -1.64
N GLY A 569 -45.33 23.75 -1.00
CA GLY A 569 -46.08 22.66 -0.35
C GLY A 569 -45.27 21.37 -0.10
N ASN A 570 -45.11 21.01 1.18
CA ASN A 570 -44.50 19.77 1.71
C ASN A 570 -45.06 18.46 1.12
N GLY A 571 -44.22 17.43 1.05
CA GLY A 571 -44.68 16.03 0.99
C GLY A 571 -43.71 15.08 0.28
N SER A 572 -43.09 14.19 1.06
CA SER A 572 -42.18 13.10 0.73
C SER A 572 -42.72 12.05 -0.28
N ASP A 573 -41.91 11.71 -1.30
CA ASP A 573 -41.72 10.36 -1.89
C ASP A 573 -40.72 10.40 -3.07
N PRO A 574 -39.74 9.48 -3.21
CA PRO A 574 -38.74 9.54 -4.28
C PRO A 574 -39.26 8.82 -5.55
N LYS A 575 -40.15 9.46 -6.31
CA LYS A 575 -40.56 8.97 -7.65
C LYS A 575 -39.50 9.15 -8.74
N GLY A 576 -38.30 9.61 -8.38
CA GLY A 576 -37.18 9.78 -9.30
C GLY A 576 -36.42 8.50 -9.63
N ALA A 577 -36.45 7.46 -8.79
CA ALA A 577 -35.60 6.27 -8.98
C ALA A 577 -36.10 5.30 -10.07
N SER A 578 -37.43 5.19 -10.30
CA SER A 578 -37.98 4.23 -11.27
C SER A 578 -37.75 4.59 -12.74
N LEU A 579 -37.58 5.89 -13.03
CA LEU A 579 -37.29 6.39 -14.38
C LEU A 579 -35.86 6.07 -14.81
N TRP A 580 -34.91 6.09 -13.88
CA TRP A 580 -33.51 5.72 -14.17
C TRP A 580 -33.37 4.22 -14.35
N SER A 581 -34.02 3.41 -13.49
CA SER A 581 -34.03 1.94 -13.60
C SER A 581 -34.60 1.42 -14.93
N SER A 582 -35.51 2.17 -15.56
CA SER A 582 -36.03 1.83 -16.90
C SER A 582 -35.14 2.35 -18.03
N ALA A 583 -34.55 3.54 -17.88
CA ALA A 583 -33.77 4.20 -18.92
C ALA A 583 -32.45 3.49 -19.24
N TRP A 584 -31.73 2.94 -18.26
CA TRP A 584 -30.49 2.20 -18.55
C TRP A 584 -30.74 0.74 -18.96
N ARG A 585 -31.84 0.11 -18.49
CA ARG A 585 -32.33 -1.17 -19.04
C ARG A 585 -32.76 -1.03 -20.52
N GLN A 586 -33.15 0.18 -20.94
CA GLN A 586 -33.50 0.49 -22.33
C GLN A 586 -32.31 0.81 -23.24
N THR A 587 -31.12 1.09 -22.68
CA THR A 587 -29.84 1.00 -23.42
C THR A 587 -29.48 -0.48 -23.62
N ARG A 588 -30.32 -1.18 -24.37
CA ARG A 588 -30.19 -2.58 -24.73
C ARG A 588 -28.85 -2.77 -25.46
N LEU A 589 -27.89 -3.38 -24.78
CA LEU A 589 -26.55 -3.60 -25.29
C LEU A 589 -26.62 -4.53 -26.51
N VAL A 590 -25.93 -4.18 -27.60
CA VAL A 590 -25.74 -5.06 -28.79
C VAL A 590 -25.25 -6.45 -28.43
N GLU A 591 -24.58 -6.56 -27.28
CA GLU A 591 -24.00 -7.78 -26.76
C GLU A 591 -25.02 -8.86 -26.42
N GLU A 592 -26.25 -8.51 -26.01
CA GLU A 592 -27.33 -9.47 -25.74
C GLU A 592 -27.68 -10.30 -27.00
N TYR A 593 -27.38 -9.79 -28.21
CA TYR A 593 -27.62 -10.48 -29.49
C TYR A 593 -26.37 -11.15 -30.08
N LEU A 594 -25.22 -11.02 -29.42
CA LEU A 594 -23.95 -11.64 -29.81
C LEU A 594 -23.71 -12.99 -29.09
N GLU A 595 -24.63 -13.38 -28.22
CA GLU A 595 -24.62 -14.68 -27.54
C GLU A 595 -24.87 -15.83 -28.52
N PRO A 596 -24.17 -16.97 -28.35
CA PRO A 596 -24.54 -18.17 -29.06
C PRO A 596 -25.86 -18.70 -28.50
N ASP A 597 -26.86 -18.82 -29.38
CA ASP A 597 -27.81 -19.91 -29.23
C ASP A 597 -26.97 -21.20 -29.24
N ARG A 598 -26.95 -21.94 -28.12
CA ARG A 598 -26.03 -23.07 -27.89
C ARG A 598 -26.12 -24.17 -28.97
N ASN A 599 -27.14 -24.08 -29.82
CA ASN A 599 -27.46 -25.06 -30.87
C ASN A 599 -27.18 -24.58 -32.31
N ASN A 600 -26.72 -23.34 -32.53
CA ASN A 600 -26.58 -22.80 -33.89
C ASN A 600 -25.10 -22.59 -34.29
N VAL A 601 -24.53 -23.57 -35.00
CA VAL A 601 -23.20 -23.46 -35.63
C VAL A 601 -23.34 -22.57 -36.85
N VAL A 602 -23.02 -21.30 -36.69
CA VAL A 602 -23.01 -20.34 -37.80
C VAL A 602 -21.84 -20.71 -38.74
N PRO A 603 -22.06 -20.83 -40.05
CA PRO A 603 -20.98 -21.10 -40.99
C PRO A 603 -19.88 -20.04 -40.88
N ALA A 604 -18.61 -20.46 -40.98
CA ALA A 604 -17.45 -19.58 -40.77
C ALA A 604 -17.36 -18.40 -41.77
N TRP A 605 -18.14 -18.44 -42.85
CA TRP A 605 -18.24 -17.37 -43.86
C TRP A 605 -19.33 -16.32 -43.58
N CYS A 606 -20.18 -16.53 -42.57
CA CYS A 606 -21.20 -15.56 -42.18
C CYS A 606 -20.66 -14.57 -41.15
N MET A 607 -20.74 -13.27 -41.46
CA MET A 607 -20.32 -12.19 -40.57
C MET A 607 -21.34 -11.96 -39.45
N TRP A 608 -22.63 -11.97 -39.79
CA TRP A 608 -23.71 -11.86 -38.80
C TRP A 608 -24.48 -13.16 -38.71
N ARG A 609 -24.79 -13.60 -37.49
CA ARG A 609 -25.55 -14.84 -37.26
C ARG A 609 -27.03 -14.66 -37.59
N SER A 610 -27.54 -13.45 -37.39
CA SER A 610 -28.93 -13.11 -37.65
C SER A 610 -29.09 -11.69 -38.14
N ALA A 611 -30.20 -11.43 -38.85
CA ALA A 611 -30.61 -10.08 -39.21
C ALA A 611 -30.83 -9.18 -37.98
N ARG A 612 -31.16 -9.77 -36.82
CA ARG A 612 -31.35 -9.03 -35.56
C ARG A 612 -30.01 -8.51 -35.01
N GLU A 613 -28.97 -9.34 -35.03
CA GLU A 613 -27.61 -8.97 -34.62
C GLU A 613 -27.07 -7.84 -35.49
N ARG A 614 -27.21 -7.95 -36.82
CA ARG A 614 -26.86 -6.90 -37.78
C ARG A 614 -27.58 -5.58 -37.48
N LYS A 615 -28.91 -5.63 -37.32
CA LYS A 615 -29.73 -4.44 -36.98
C LYS A 615 -29.31 -3.83 -35.65
N SER A 616 -28.95 -4.66 -34.68
CA SER A 616 -28.48 -4.21 -33.37
C SER A 616 -27.15 -3.46 -33.49
N TRP A 617 -26.17 -4.00 -34.22
CA TRP A 617 -24.90 -3.31 -34.45
C TRP A 617 -25.09 -2.00 -35.23
N HIS A 618 -25.94 -2.00 -36.26
CA HIS A 618 -26.28 -0.79 -37.03
C HIS A 618 -26.87 0.31 -36.14
N LEU A 619 -27.81 -0.06 -35.26
CA LEU A 619 -28.43 0.88 -34.32
C LEU A 619 -27.38 1.46 -33.36
N ASP A 620 -26.45 0.63 -32.89
CA ASP A 620 -25.42 1.02 -31.93
C ASP A 620 -24.38 1.96 -32.55
N VAL A 621 -23.87 1.65 -33.73
CA VAL A 621 -22.99 2.57 -34.51
C VAL A 621 -23.69 3.90 -34.78
N SER A 622 -24.97 3.86 -35.11
CA SER A 622 -25.75 5.06 -35.41
C SER A 622 -26.03 5.90 -34.16
N SER A 623 -26.29 5.23 -33.03
CA SER A 623 -26.60 5.86 -31.74
C SER A 623 -25.36 6.29 -30.95
N ALA A 624 -24.16 5.86 -31.38
CA ALA A 624 -22.92 6.25 -30.72
C ALA A 624 -22.84 7.77 -30.60
N THR A 625 -22.27 8.31 -29.53
CA THR A 625 -22.10 9.77 -29.40
C THR A 625 -20.66 10.15 -29.07
N THR A 626 -19.92 9.24 -28.43
CA THR A 626 -18.51 9.41 -28.07
C THR A 626 -17.60 8.76 -29.13
N VAL A 627 -16.35 9.22 -29.23
CA VAL A 627 -15.34 8.62 -30.13
C VAL A 627 -15.03 7.18 -29.69
N SER A 628 -14.91 6.96 -28.39
CA SER A 628 -14.64 5.66 -27.79
C SER A 628 -15.72 4.63 -28.15
N HIS A 629 -16.99 5.04 -28.18
CA HIS A 629 -18.10 4.17 -28.59
C HIS A 629 -18.04 3.81 -30.08
N VAL A 630 -17.79 4.79 -30.96
CA VAL A 630 -17.59 4.51 -32.40
C VAL A 630 -16.40 3.58 -32.62
N ALA A 631 -15.28 3.83 -31.93
CA ALA A 631 -14.08 3.01 -32.01
C ALA A 631 -14.31 1.57 -31.56
N TYR A 632 -15.05 1.38 -30.46
CA TYR A 632 -15.46 0.06 -30.00
C TYR A 632 -16.26 -0.68 -31.09
N CYS A 633 -17.26 -0.04 -31.69
CA CYS A 633 -18.10 -0.67 -32.72
C CYS A 633 -17.30 -1.06 -33.97
N ILE A 634 -16.31 -0.25 -34.36
CA ILE A 634 -15.41 -0.53 -35.50
C ILE A 634 -14.50 -1.73 -35.20
N LEU A 635 -13.92 -1.78 -34.00
CA LEU A 635 -13.06 -2.90 -33.60
C LEU A 635 -13.87 -4.19 -33.39
N ALA A 636 -15.11 -4.09 -32.91
CA ALA A 636 -16.01 -5.23 -32.84
C ALA A 636 -16.37 -5.75 -34.24
N LEU A 637 -16.59 -4.86 -35.21
CA LEU A 637 -16.79 -5.25 -36.61
C LEU A 637 -15.55 -5.95 -37.17
N SER A 638 -14.35 -5.45 -36.88
CA SER A 638 -13.12 -6.06 -37.42
C SER A 638 -12.85 -7.46 -36.88
N GLU A 639 -13.13 -7.69 -35.59
CA GLU A 639 -13.02 -9.01 -34.99
C GLU A 639 -14.02 -10.01 -35.62
N VAL A 640 -15.26 -9.55 -35.89
CA VAL A 640 -16.32 -10.39 -36.48
C VAL A 640 -16.09 -10.65 -37.98
N ALA A 641 -15.60 -9.65 -38.72
CA ALA A 641 -15.36 -9.76 -40.17
C ALA A 641 -14.08 -10.55 -40.51
N ALA A 642 -13.08 -10.56 -39.64
CA ALA A 642 -11.78 -11.17 -39.94
C ALA A 642 -11.85 -12.68 -40.27
N PRO A 643 -12.55 -13.54 -39.51
CA PRO A 643 -12.71 -14.96 -39.85
C PRO A 643 -13.41 -15.18 -41.20
N ALA A 644 -14.51 -14.45 -41.45
CA ALA A 644 -15.27 -14.57 -42.70
C ALA A 644 -14.42 -14.20 -43.93
N LEU A 645 -13.61 -13.14 -43.83
CA LEU A 645 -12.68 -12.74 -44.88
C LEU A 645 -11.53 -13.74 -45.07
N GLN A 646 -11.05 -14.38 -44.00
CA GLN A 646 -10.02 -15.41 -44.10
C GLN A 646 -10.53 -16.67 -44.80
N GLU A 647 -11.75 -17.11 -44.49
CA GLU A 647 -12.40 -18.24 -45.17
C GLU A 647 -12.64 -17.97 -46.66
N LEU A 648 -13.12 -16.77 -47.02
CA LEU A 648 -13.26 -16.36 -48.42
C LEU A 648 -11.94 -16.37 -49.19
N LYS A 649 -10.83 -16.05 -48.51
CA LYS A 649 -9.48 -16.11 -49.09
C LYS A 649 -9.03 -17.56 -49.33
N LEU A 650 -9.36 -18.47 -48.42
CA LEU A 650 -9.01 -19.90 -48.52
C LEU A 650 -9.85 -20.60 -49.59
N GLY A 651 -11.18 -20.38 -49.61
CA GLY A 651 -12.10 -21.00 -50.57
C GLY A 651 -11.91 -20.54 -52.03
N LYS A 652 -11.16 -19.45 -52.26
CA LYS A 652 -10.74 -19.03 -53.62
C LYS A 652 -9.40 -19.62 -54.07
N ASN A 653 -8.65 -20.23 -53.14
CA ASN A 653 -7.37 -20.90 -53.42
C ASN A 653 -7.50 -22.43 -53.54
N SER A 654 -8.65 -22.99 -53.14
CA SER A 654 -9.12 -24.34 -53.49
C SER A 654 -9.84 -24.31 -54.82
#